data_AF-A0A059XH72-F1
#
_entry.id   AF-A0A059XH72-F1
#
_cell.length_a   1.000
_cell.length_b   1.000
_cell.length_c   1.000
_cell.angle_alpha   90.00
_cell.angle_beta   90.00
_cell.angle_gamma   90.00
#
_symmetry.space_group_name_H-M   'P 1'
#
loop_
_entity.id
_entity.type
_entity.pdbx_description
1 polymer ?
#
loop_
_entity_poly.entity_id
_entity_poly.type
_entity_poly.pdbx_seq_one_letter_code
_entity_poly.pdbx_strand_id
1 'polypeptide(L)'
;MSIKASGGSPLARPQLYRTASILTITQAEQQDRFLQLGELNQLVSFLNSGQKRLEVADILTKNANILVARAADKIFVGGSAISYLERPQAAVIIAGDQSSQDKINELSGNIQGDFGQSFRSLFNAGGATPPGFKPINVLRYGTTRMRKSLRDLDWFLRYLTYAIVSGDPNILSVNIRGLRELIDNACSSAAAIVALREMRRTALLIFEEDIKGQDLVKEYFNVVISEFEAPSLTDKLRKRISGDLQGLRLPQTYVQAGVSTPRFVMKPSLSADEKNTVVKACYRQIFERDIAKAYDLSLSNLESQVKNGQISIKEFIRSLGTSSIYRKQFYEPFVNSRALELAFRHFLGRGPSSLEEFQKYFAILSSTGLSGLVNAILNSSEYTDYFGEETVPYFRNLGEEPQECRNWGPQIDLLNYSAPFRKVPQFITLFSDYKQSLPDQHPYGTGNDPLSIQFGAIFPKENKDPRKRQALFGKDTRRILVRRGPGIYNQISNPQVRPKSAGSLGPKIFKLSTALVKSDSSQNFENSVEVVTKVAYLRVFGREVYQEEKLILKPIESQLKDNQITVREFVRQLAKSSIFRSLYWEPLYICKAIEYIHNRLLGRPTYGRQEINKYFDIAYKQGYYQVIDAIIDSPEYTETFGDNTVPYERYTTPAGIALRSLRPGIIDQRFKKVITSKSARFVELGTVKEMRSSNDIQSRISQGVTSLRDQSIVFEVNSDSNKEMLEQALRAAYRQIFERDLNSFSIGGEFLDIESAFLNRQICVKELVEKLALSELYGKEFYQPYPNTKVIELGTKHILGRAPNNQAEIRFFNQILASKGLSAFISKLVESNEYNAVYGKDTVPYRRFPTLPAANFPNTETLYNRLTKQDVSIVVPSFKKVLGNQ
;
A
#
# COMPACT_ATOMS: atom_id res chain seq x y z
N MET A 1 10.29 6.19 23.29
CA MET A 1 9.59 5.87 22.03
C MET A 1 10.02 6.87 20.96
N SER A 2 10.52 6.44 19.82
CA SER A 2 10.78 7.34 18.69
C SER A 2 9.45 7.63 17.97
N ILE A 3 9.11 8.91 17.82
CA ILE A 3 7.93 9.34 17.04
C ILE A 3 8.28 9.25 15.57
N LYS A 4 7.53 8.44 14.81
CA LYS A 4 7.87 8.10 13.41
C LYS A 4 7.04 8.86 12.38
N ALA A 5 5.87 9.36 12.78
CA ALA A 5 4.94 10.08 11.93
C ALA A 5 4.50 11.38 12.61
N SER A 6 4.07 12.35 11.81
CA SER A 6 3.52 13.60 12.30
C SER A 6 2.31 14.02 11.48
N GLY A 7 1.27 14.46 12.17
CA GLY A 7 0.09 15.08 11.55
C GLY A 7 0.27 16.56 11.20
N GLY A 8 1.45 17.11 11.48
CA GLY A 8 1.73 18.53 11.36
C GLY A 8 1.37 19.33 12.62
N SER A 9 2.00 20.49 12.72
CA SER A 9 1.82 21.45 13.81
C SER A 9 1.33 22.78 13.21
N PRO A 10 0.03 22.91 12.89
CA PRO A 10 -0.51 24.19 12.45
C PRO A 10 -0.40 25.23 13.57
N LEU A 11 -0.34 26.50 13.19
CA LEU A 11 -0.30 27.60 14.15
C LEU A 11 -1.66 27.71 14.85
N ALA A 12 -1.74 27.18 16.07
CA ALA A 12 -2.90 27.33 16.93
C ALA A 12 -2.61 28.41 17.98
N ARG A 13 -3.38 29.49 17.97
CA ARG A 13 -3.32 30.53 18.99
C ARG A 13 -4.41 30.27 20.02
N PRO A 14 -4.09 30.04 21.30
CA PRO A 14 -5.10 29.88 22.33
C PRO A 14 -5.85 31.19 22.52
N GLN A 15 -7.13 31.10 22.88
CA GLN A 15 -7.91 32.27 23.24
C GLN A 15 -7.47 32.74 24.64
N LEU A 16 -7.08 34.01 24.75
CA LEU A 16 -6.56 34.57 26.01
C LEU A 16 -7.67 35.29 26.79
N TYR A 17 -8.31 36.26 26.15
CA TYR A 17 -9.42 37.06 26.68
C TYR A 17 -10.24 37.60 25.52
N ARG A 18 -11.39 38.20 25.83
CA ARG A 18 -12.23 38.92 24.87
C ARG A 18 -12.25 40.41 25.18
N THR A 19 -12.49 41.20 24.15
CA THR A 19 -12.77 42.64 24.22
C THR A 19 -14.23 42.90 23.83
N ALA A 20 -14.77 44.05 24.21
CA ALA A 20 -16.14 44.39 23.85
C ALA A 20 -16.33 44.44 22.32
N SER A 21 -15.32 44.96 21.60
CA SER A 21 -15.34 45.03 20.13
C SER A 21 -15.20 43.68 19.43
N ILE A 22 -14.30 42.79 19.89
CA ILE A 22 -14.14 41.48 19.26
C ILE A 22 -15.37 40.60 19.49
N LEU A 23 -16.00 40.70 20.67
CA LEU A 23 -17.21 39.95 20.99
C LEU A 23 -18.36 40.29 20.03
N THR A 24 -18.64 41.57 19.77
CA THR A 24 -19.72 41.96 18.85
C THR A 24 -19.45 41.52 17.42
N ILE A 25 -18.22 41.69 16.94
CA ILE A 25 -17.82 41.31 15.58
C ILE A 25 -17.90 39.79 15.40
N THR A 26 -17.35 39.03 16.34
CA THR A 26 -17.34 37.56 16.26
C THR A 26 -18.73 36.94 16.38
N GLN A 27 -19.66 37.55 17.11
CA GLN A 27 -21.06 37.10 17.14
C GLN A 27 -21.73 37.20 15.76
N ALA A 28 -21.51 38.29 15.03
CA ALA A 28 -22.00 38.44 13.67
C ALA A 28 -21.31 37.47 12.69
N GLU A 29 -19.98 37.33 12.82
CA GLU A 29 -19.16 36.39 12.02
C GLU A 29 -19.62 34.94 12.18
N GLN A 30 -19.80 34.46 13.41
CA GLN A 30 -20.25 33.09 13.71
C GLN A 30 -21.64 32.79 13.13
N GLN A 31 -22.43 33.81 12.79
CA GLN A 31 -23.75 33.69 12.19
C GLN A 31 -23.75 33.93 10.66
N ASP A 32 -22.60 34.21 10.04
CA ASP A 32 -22.47 34.67 8.65
C ASP A 32 -23.40 35.86 8.31
N ARG A 33 -23.64 36.71 9.32
CA ARG A 33 -24.46 37.92 9.19
C ARG A 33 -23.57 39.12 8.93
N PHE A 34 -24.12 40.10 8.23
CA PHE A 34 -23.60 41.46 8.35
C PHE A 34 -24.02 42.04 9.70
N LEU A 35 -23.16 42.90 10.25
CA LEU A 35 -23.39 43.58 11.53
C LEU A 35 -24.76 44.29 11.50
N GLN A 36 -25.57 44.02 12.52
CA GLN A 36 -26.86 44.67 12.69
C GLN A 36 -26.69 46.07 13.27
N LEU A 37 -27.69 46.94 13.08
CA LEU A 37 -27.65 48.31 13.61
C LEU A 37 -27.45 48.35 15.13
N GLY A 38 -28.04 47.41 15.87
CA GLY A 38 -27.84 47.30 17.33
C GLY A 38 -26.39 46.98 17.70
N GLU A 39 -25.77 46.01 17.01
CA GLU A 39 -24.36 45.63 17.23
C GLU A 39 -23.40 46.76 16.83
N LEU A 40 -23.72 47.51 15.76
CA LEU A 40 -22.99 48.71 15.35
C LEU A 40 -23.09 49.81 16.41
N ASN A 41 -24.28 50.06 16.94
CA ASN A 41 -24.48 51.04 18.01
C ASN A 41 -23.70 50.67 19.28
N GLN A 42 -23.61 49.38 19.61
CA GLN A 42 -22.79 48.90 20.72
C GLN A 42 -21.30 49.19 20.48
N LEU A 43 -20.81 48.96 19.26
CA LEU A 43 -19.42 49.24 18.87
C LEU A 43 -19.13 50.75 18.95
N VAL A 44 -20.02 51.57 18.41
CA VAL A 44 -19.93 53.05 18.48
C VAL A 44 -19.89 53.53 19.93
N SER A 45 -20.76 53.00 20.79
CA SER A 45 -20.79 53.33 22.23
C SER A 45 -19.46 52.97 22.92
N PHE A 46 -18.89 51.80 22.61
CA PHE A 46 -17.59 51.38 23.12
C PHE A 46 -16.45 52.30 22.68
N LEU A 47 -16.39 52.66 21.39
CA LEU A 47 -15.33 53.53 20.86
C LEU A 47 -15.43 54.97 21.36
N ASN A 48 -16.64 55.53 21.47
CA ASN A 48 -16.85 56.89 21.96
C ASN A 48 -16.40 57.05 23.43
N SER A 49 -16.47 55.98 24.23
CA SER A 49 -16.00 55.96 25.61
C SER A 49 -14.51 55.59 25.74
N GLY A 50 -13.78 55.41 24.63
CA GLY A 50 -12.38 54.98 24.63
C GLY A 50 -11.43 55.99 25.28
N GLN A 51 -11.59 57.30 25.01
CA GLN A 51 -10.72 58.34 25.58
C GLN A 51 -10.76 58.32 27.11
N LYS A 52 -11.97 58.22 27.70
CA LYS A 52 -12.14 58.15 29.14
C LYS A 52 -11.46 56.94 29.77
N ARG A 53 -11.49 55.78 29.10
CA ARG A 53 -10.80 54.57 29.57
C ARG A 53 -9.28 54.71 29.55
N LEU A 54 -8.74 55.39 28.53
CA LEU A 54 -7.32 55.69 28.43
C LEU A 54 -6.88 56.67 29.51
N GLU A 55 -7.66 57.73 29.77
CA GLU A 55 -7.41 58.68 30.86
C GLU A 55 -7.37 57.97 32.22
N VAL A 56 -8.35 57.11 32.52
CA VAL A 56 -8.38 56.31 33.75
C VAL A 56 -7.17 55.38 33.85
N ALA A 57 -6.80 54.69 32.78
CA ALA A 57 -5.64 53.81 32.77
C ALA A 57 -4.31 54.57 32.95
N ASP A 58 -4.17 55.75 32.34
CA ASP A 58 -2.99 56.61 32.51
C ASP A 58 -2.85 57.11 33.95
N ILE A 59 -3.94 57.57 34.57
CA ILE A 59 -3.94 58.02 35.97
C ILE A 59 -3.58 56.86 36.93
N LEU A 60 -4.13 55.66 36.70
CA LEU A 60 -3.80 54.47 37.51
C LEU A 60 -2.35 54.03 37.34
N THR A 61 -1.82 54.08 36.12
CA THR A 61 -0.41 53.70 35.85
C THR A 61 0.58 54.72 36.41
N LYS A 62 0.30 56.03 36.30
CA LYS A 62 1.08 57.10 36.94
C LYS A 62 1.14 56.94 38.46
N ASN A 63 0.03 56.60 39.09
CA ASN A 63 -0.07 56.44 40.54
C ASN A 63 0.19 55.00 41.04
N ALA A 64 0.73 54.12 40.19
CA ALA A 64 0.85 52.70 40.50
C ALA A 64 1.74 52.42 41.72
N ASN A 65 2.82 53.19 41.92
CA ASN A 65 3.69 53.02 43.10
C ASN A 65 2.95 53.36 44.40
N ILE A 66 2.12 54.41 44.38
CA ILE A 66 1.34 54.86 45.55
C ILE A 66 0.29 53.81 45.91
N LEU A 67 -0.43 53.28 44.90
CA LEU A 67 -1.45 52.26 45.09
C LEU A 67 -0.86 50.97 45.68
N VAL A 68 0.25 50.50 45.13
CA VAL A 68 0.93 49.28 45.61
C VAL A 68 1.54 49.51 47.00
N ALA A 69 2.16 50.66 47.27
CA ALA A 69 2.74 50.99 48.57
C ALA A 69 1.69 51.03 49.69
N ARG A 70 0.60 51.79 49.50
CA ARG A 70 -0.49 51.89 50.51
C ARG A 70 -1.15 50.54 50.79
N ALA A 71 -1.31 49.70 49.78
CA ALA A 71 -1.84 48.36 49.94
C ALA A 71 -0.86 47.43 50.67
N ALA A 72 0.44 47.52 50.36
CA ALA A 72 1.49 46.74 50.99
C ALA A 72 1.67 47.10 52.47
N ASP A 73 1.65 48.39 52.82
CA ASP A 73 1.79 48.87 54.21
C ASP A 73 0.63 48.42 55.10
N LYS A 74 -0.55 48.17 54.52
CA LYS A 74 -1.72 47.64 55.24
C LYS A 74 -1.54 46.18 55.67
N ILE A 75 -0.79 45.39 54.89
CA ILE A 75 -0.66 43.93 55.09
C ILE A 75 0.71 43.50 55.64
N PHE A 76 1.75 44.31 55.44
CA PHE A 76 3.11 44.04 55.87
C PHE A 76 3.56 44.99 56.97
N VAL A 77 4.29 44.46 57.96
CA VAL A 77 4.81 45.23 59.10
C VAL A 77 6.30 44.90 59.29
N GLY A 78 7.08 45.89 59.75
CA GLY A 78 8.49 45.69 60.14
C GLY A 78 9.53 45.91 59.04
N GLY A 79 9.24 46.77 58.05
CA GLY A 79 10.21 47.23 57.04
C GLY A 79 9.54 47.96 55.86
N SER A 80 10.34 48.59 54.99
CA SER A 80 9.83 49.22 53.75
C SER A 80 9.49 48.17 52.71
N ALA A 81 8.19 47.88 52.56
CA ALA A 81 7.71 46.86 51.65
C ALA A 81 8.06 47.16 50.18
N ILE A 82 7.95 48.42 49.75
CA ILE A 82 8.11 48.83 48.34
C ILE A 82 9.51 48.55 47.77
N SER A 83 10.54 48.44 48.60
CA SER A 83 11.92 48.15 48.18
C SER A 83 12.09 46.81 47.44
N TYR A 84 11.14 45.88 47.61
CA TYR A 84 11.14 44.58 46.93
C TYR A 84 10.37 44.59 45.60
N LEU A 85 9.85 45.73 45.14
CA LEU A 85 9.15 45.85 43.87
C LEU A 85 10.14 45.85 42.70
N GLU A 86 10.03 44.84 41.84
CA GLU A 86 10.82 44.74 40.61
C GLU A 86 9.98 45.23 39.41
N ARG A 87 10.26 46.45 38.93
CA ARG A 87 9.80 46.95 37.62
C ARG A 87 11.00 47.44 36.81
N PRO A 88 11.12 47.10 35.51
CA PRO A 88 10.28 46.20 34.73
C PRO A 88 10.53 44.71 35.02
N GLN A 89 9.48 43.89 34.96
CA GLN A 89 9.58 42.44 35.20
C GLN A 89 10.06 41.64 33.98
N ALA A 90 9.99 42.24 32.79
CA ALA A 90 10.54 41.64 31.59
C ALA A 90 12.06 41.87 31.57
N ALA A 91 12.84 40.82 31.34
CA ALA A 91 14.28 40.92 31.09
C ALA A 91 14.56 41.45 29.67
N VAL A 92 13.97 42.60 29.33
CA VAL A 92 14.09 43.27 28.04
C VAL A 92 14.50 44.72 28.30
N ILE A 93 15.47 45.21 27.54
CA ILE A 93 15.85 46.63 27.55
C ILE A 93 14.69 47.40 26.91
N ILE A 94 13.92 48.10 27.74
CA ILE A 94 12.81 48.93 27.25
C ILE A 94 13.41 50.20 26.65
N ALA A 95 13.27 50.37 25.33
CA ALA A 95 13.60 51.62 24.67
C ALA A 95 12.61 52.71 25.11
N GLY A 96 13.08 53.71 25.86
CA GLY A 96 12.30 54.88 26.24
C GLY A 96 12.04 55.09 27.74
N ASP A 97 12.53 54.20 28.63
CA ASP A 97 12.28 54.35 30.07
C ASP A 97 13.56 54.23 30.91
N GLN A 98 14.37 55.31 30.90
CA GLN A 98 15.54 55.48 31.77
C GLN A 98 15.21 56.17 33.11
N SER A 99 13.94 56.47 33.39
CA SER A 99 13.55 57.42 34.45
C SER A 99 12.88 56.79 35.70
N SER A 100 12.79 55.46 35.78
CA SER A 100 12.02 54.78 36.82
C SER A 100 12.82 54.39 38.08
N GLN A 101 14.16 54.36 38.03
CA GLN A 101 14.98 54.07 39.21
C GLN A 101 15.16 55.27 40.16
N ASP A 102 15.19 56.52 39.65
CA ASP A 102 15.47 57.70 40.48
C ASP A 102 14.27 58.18 41.31
N LYS A 103 13.02 57.89 40.89
CA LYS A 103 11.80 58.30 41.62
C LYS A 103 11.46 57.45 42.85
N ILE A 104 12.11 56.29 43.03
CA ILE A 104 11.81 55.37 44.15
C ILE A 104 12.47 55.86 45.45
N ASN A 105 13.58 56.61 45.35
CA ASN A 105 14.30 57.12 46.51
C ASN A 105 13.66 58.36 47.16
N GLU A 106 12.93 59.19 46.41
CA GLU A 106 12.26 60.39 46.95
C GLU A 106 10.99 60.07 47.76
N LEU A 107 10.32 58.94 47.48
CA LEU A 107 9.13 58.50 48.22
C LEU A 107 9.45 57.89 49.61
N SER A 108 10.72 57.55 49.86
CA SER A 108 11.18 57.04 51.16
C SER A 108 11.51 58.15 52.17
N GLY A 109 11.62 59.41 51.73
CA GLY A 109 12.16 60.51 52.53
C GLY A 109 11.21 61.19 53.52
N ASN A 110 9.89 60.96 53.43
CA ASN A 110 8.90 61.78 54.16
C ASN A 110 8.08 61.06 55.25
N ILE A 111 8.51 59.89 55.73
CA ILE A 111 7.74 59.10 56.73
C ILE A 111 8.45 59.00 58.10
N GLN A 112 9.62 59.61 58.29
CA GLN A 112 10.36 59.54 59.55
C GLN A 112 9.78 60.37 60.72
N GLY A 113 8.65 61.05 60.53
CA GLY A 113 8.10 62.00 61.50
C GLY A 113 6.88 61.57 62.33
N ASP A 114 6.29 60.38 62.17
CA ASP A 114 5.02 60.08 62.88
C ASP A 114 4.78 58.59 63.23
N PHE A 115 5.70 58.01 63.98
CA PHE A 115 5.62 56.60 64.43
C PHE A 115 4.46 56.37 65.44
N GLY A 116 3.92 57.43 66.05
CA GLY A 116 2.87 57.37 67.07
C GLY A 116 1.42 57.38 66.54
N GLN A 117 1.14 58.06 65.42
CA GLN A 117 -0.20 58.03 64.79
C GLN A 117 -0.48 56.77 63.97
N SER A 118 0.55 56.10 63.43
CA SER A 118 0.40 54.93 62.54
C SER A 118 -0.27 53.72 63.22
N PHE A 119 -0.04 53.52 64.52
CA PHE A 119 -0.72 52.45 65.28
C PHE A 119 -2.20 52.74 65.54
N ARG A 120 -2.63 54.01 65.59
CA ARG A 120 -4.05 54.39 65.77
C ARG A 120 -4.83 54.41 64.45
N SER A 121 -4.19 54.72 63.32
CA SER A 121 -4.83 54.70 61.99
C SER A 121 -5.07 53.29 61.44
N LEU A 122 -4.30 52.29 61.90
CA LEU A 122 -4.55 50.87 61.62
C LEU A 122 -5.87 50.35 62.21
N PHE A 123 -6.36 50.95 63.29
CA PHE A 123 -7.60 50.55 63.97
C PHE A 123 -8.81 51.47 63.69
N ASN A 124 -8.61 52.74 63.29
CA ASN A 124 -9.70 53.71 63.08
C ASN A 124 -10.23 53.83 61.63
N ALA A 125 -9.80 52.97 60.70
CA ALA A 125 -10.15 53.10 59.29
C ALA A 125 -11.29 52.16 58.82
N GLY A 126 -12.47 52.21 59.46
CA GLY A 126 -13.82 51.98 58.89
C GLY A 126 -14.14 50.77 57.99
N GLY A 127 -13.26 49.79 57.82
CA GLY A 127 -13.49 48.61 56.98
C GLY A 127 -13.32 47.35 57.80
N ALA A 128 -14.36 46.50 57.88
CA ALA A 128 -14.30 45.23 58.59
C ALA A 128 -13.16 44.35 58.03
N THR A 129 -12.14 44.10 58.83
CA THR A 129 -11.09 43.11 58.52
C THR A 129 -11.73 41.71 58.51
N PRO A 130 -11.43 40.86 57.50
CA PRO A 130 -11.93 39.49 57.48
C PRO A 130 -11.52 38.71 58.74
N PRO A 131 -12.36 37.78 59.24
CA PRO A 131 -12.01 36.94 60.38
C PRO A 131 -10.74 36.12 60.05
N GLY A 132 -9.73 36.19 60.92
CA GLY A 132 -8.45 35.48 60.75
C GLY A 132 -7.30 36.26 60.11
N PHE A 133 -7.47 37.56 59.81
CA PHE A 133 -6.38 38.41 59.33
C PHE A 133 -5.27 38.59 60.38
N LYS A 134 -4.02 38.36 59.98
CA LYS A 134 -2.80 38.70 60.75
C LYS A 134 -1.82 39.43 59.85
N PRO A 135 -1.26 40.58 60.28
CA PRO A 135 -0.24 41.28 59.50
C PRO A 135 1.02 40.42 59.35
N ILE A 136 1.63 40.46 58.17
CA ILE A 136 2.79 39.64 57.81
C ILE A 136 4.06 40.42 58.13
N ASN A 137 4.98 39.83 58.90
CA ASN A 137 6.27 40.47 59.20
C ASN A 137 7.25 40.28 58.04
N VAL A 138 7.78 41.39 57.50
CA VAL A 138 8.69 41.40 56.33
C VAL A 138 9.93 40.51 56.55
N LEU A 139 10.54 40.56 57.74
CA LEU A 139 11.76 39.79 58.06
C LEU A 139 11.51 38.28 58.09
N ARG A 140 10.34 37.86 58.60
CA ARG A 140 9.96 36.43 58.68
C ARG A 140 9.48 35.89 57.33
N TYR A 141 8.94 36.75 56.48
CA TYR A 141 8.41 36.36 55.18
C TYR A 141 9.53 36.04 54.18
N GLY A 142 10.64 36.77 54.25
CA GLY A 142 11.81 36.55 53.39
C GLY A 142 11.66 37.20 52.01
N THR A 143 12.80 37.48 51.39
CA THR A 143 12.89 38.36 50.21
C THR A 143 12.17 37.81 48.97
N THR A 144 12.26 36.49 48.71
CA THR A 144 11.65 35.86 47.53
C THR A 144 10.12 35.84 47.59
N ARG A 145 9.55 35.56 48.77
CA ARG A 145 8.09 35.60 48.98
C ARG A 145 7.59 37.03 48.94
N MET A 146 8.33 37.97 49.51
CA MET A 146 8.00 39.40 49.45
C MET A 146 7.94 39.94 48.03
N ARG A 147 8.94 39.62 47.18
CA ARG A 147 8.94 39.98 45.76
C ARG A 147 7.71 39.43 45.03
N LYS A 148 7.31 38.17 45.30
CA LYS A 148 6.10 37.58 44.71
C LYS A 148 4.85 38.36 45.09
N SER A 149 4.67 38.70 46.38
CA SER A 149 3.49 39.43 46.83
C SER A 149 3.37 40.81 46.18
N LEU A 150 4.47 41.58 46.09
CA LEU A 150 4.43 42.90 45.43
C LEU A 150 4.25 42.79 43.93
N ARG A 151 4.87 41.78 43.30
CA ARG A 151 4.64 41.45 41.88
C ARG A 151 3.18 41.14 41.61
N ASP A 152 2.52 40.40 42.51
CA ASP A 152 1.12 40.02 42.36
C ASP A 152 0.19 41.24 42.54
N LEU A 153 0.47 42.14 43.50
CA LEU A 153 -0.24 43.44 43.62
C LEU A 153 -0.09 44.30 42.35
N ASP A 154 1.12 44.33 41.78
CA ASP A 154 1.37 45.00 40.51
C ASP A 154 0.60 44.33 39.34
N TRP A 155 0.53 43.00 39.31
CA TRP A 155 -0.24 42.27 38.30
C TRP A 155 -1.73 42.55 38.37
N PHE A 156 -2.32 42.63 39.58
CA PHE A 156 -3.72 43.01 39.73
C PHE A 156 -3.98 44.40 39.14
N LEU A 157 -3.14 45.39 39.44
CA LEU A 157 -3.29 46.74 38.89
C LEU A 157 -3.11 46.76 37.38
N ARG A 158 -2.08 46.07 36.86
CA ARG A 158 -1.80 46.01 35.43
C ARG A 158 -2.94 45.35 34.65
N TYR A 159 -3.43 44.19 35.09
CA TYR A 159 -4.56 43.54 34.43
C TYR A 159 -5.86 44.32 34.59
N LEU A 160 -6.04 45.06 35.68
CA LEU A 160 -7.19 45.96 35.84
C LEU A 160 -7.16 47.10 34.82
N THR A 161 -6.00 47.74 34.61
CA THR A 161 -5.87 48.76 33.55
C THR A 161 -6.11 48.17 32.15
N TYR A 162 -5.61 46.96 31.88
CA TYR A 162 -5.87 46.27 30.61
C TYR A 162 -7.36 45.93 30.43
N ALA A 163 -8.04 45.50 31.49
CA ALA A 163 -9.46 45.20 31.47
C ALA A 163 -10.28 46.46 31.12
N ILE A 164 -9.99 47.59 31.78
CA ILE A 164 -10.64 48.88 31.53
C ILE A 164 -10.47 49.29 30.07
N VAL A 165 -9.24 49.24 29.55
CA VAL A 165 -8.96 49.60 28.14
C VAL A 165 -9.64 48.64 27.16
N SER A 166 -9.66 47.34 27.46
CA SER A 166 -10.31 46.32 26.62
C SER A 166 -11.84 46.36 26.65
N GLY A 167 -12.41 46.95 27.71
CA GLY A 167 -13.84 47.11 27.93
C GLY A 167 -14.62 45.89 28.39
N ASP A 168 -13.96 44.77 28.65
CA ASP A 168 -14.55 43.57 29.21
C ASP A 168 -13.69 43.05 30.37
N PRO A 169 -14.30 42.60 31.49
CA PRO A 169 -13.55 42.09 32.63
C PRO A 169 -13.03 40.66 32.44
N ASN A 170 -13.12 40.08 31.23
CA ASN A 170 -12.78 38.66 30.99
C ASN A 170 -11.32 38.32 31.37
N ILE A 171 -10.39 39.25 31.11
CA ILE A 171 -8.99 39.08 31.52
C ILE A 171 -8.83 38.94 33.03
N LEU A 172 -9.71 39.56 33.82
CA LEU A 172 -9.71 39.46 35.28
C LEU A 172 -10.37 38.15 35.71
N SER A 173 -11.56 37.85 35.21
CA SER A 173 -12.31 36.66 35.62
C SER A 173 -11.52 35.37 35.35
N VAL A 174 -10.85 35.25 34.20
CA VAL A 174 -10.13 34.02 33.84
C VAL A 174 -8.86 33.82 34.66
N ASN A 175 -8.13 34.91 34.94
CA ASN A 175 -6.82 34.83 35.59
C ASN A 175 -6.89 34.84 37.13
N ILE A 176 -7.95 35.42 37.69
CA ILE A 176 -8.10 35.58 39.15
C ILE A 176 -8.92 34.43 39.75
N ARG A 177 -9.87 33.87 39.00
CA ARG A 177 -10.71 32.79 39.50
C ARG A 177 -9.87 31.55 39.83
N GLY A 178 -10.03 31.05 41.05
CA GLY A 178 -9.25 29.92 41.59
C GLY A 178 -7.84 30.26 42.06
N LEU A 179 -7.36 31.49 41.85
CA LEU A 179 -6.04 31.95 42.32
C LEU A 179 -5.95 31.93 43.85
N ARG A 180 -7.06 32.20 44.56
CA ARG A 180 -7.12 32.20 46.03
C ARG A 180 -6.62 30.89 46.62
N GLU A 181 -7.07 29.75 46.11
CA GLU A 181 -6.70 28.42 46.60
C GLU A 181 -5.23 28.08 46.28
N LEU A 182 -4.70 28.59 45.17
CA LEU A 182 -3.28 28.45 44.84
C LEU A 182 -2.38 29.28 45.77
N ILE A 183 -2.84 30.48 46.15
CA ILE A 183 -2.11 31.39 47.02
C ILE A 183 -2.21 30.98 48.50
N ASP A 184 -3.32 30.39 48.94
CA ASP A 184 -3.57 30.05 50.35
C ASP A 184 -2.50 29.12 50.95
N ASN A 185 -1.88 28.28 50.11
CA ASN A 185 -0.75 27.42 50.49
C ASN A 185 0.55 28.20 50.83
N ALA A 186 0.70 29.42 50.33
CA ALA A 186 1.93 30.21 50.44
C ALA A 186 1.76 31.54 51.19
N CYS A 187 0.55 32.11 51.20
CA CYS A 187 0.20 33.38 51.82
C CYS A 187 -1.24 33.35 52.32
N SER A 188 -1.54 34.08 53.39
CA SER A 188 -2.92 34.21 53.87
C SER A 188 -3.82 34.84 52.79
N SER A 189 -4.86 34.12 52.38
CA SER A 189 -5.89 34.62 51.46
C SER A 189 -6.60 35.88 51.98
N ALA A 190 -6.78 35.99 53.31
CA ALA A 190 -7.34 37.18 53.95
C ALA A 190 -6.48 38.43 53.73
N ALA A 191 -5.15 38.30 53.70
CA ALA A 191 -4.25 39.42 53.45
C ALA A 191 -4.42 39.96 52.01
N ALA A 192 -4.56 39.08 51.02
CA ALA A 192 -4.78 39.50 49.63
C ALA A 192 -6.10 40.27 49.46
N ILE A 193 -7.19 39.83 50.12
CA ILE A 193 -8.49 40.53 50.08
C ILE A 193 -8.37 41.93 50.69
N VAL A 194 -7.71 42.05 51.84
CA VAL A 194 -7.48 43.36 52.50
C VAL A 194 -6.68 44.28 51.59
N ALA A 195 -5.61 43.77 50.96
CA ALA A 195 -4.80 44.55 50.03
C ALA A 195 -5.62 45.04 48.82
N LEU A 196 -6.42 44.17 48.19
CA LEU A 196 -7.27 44.54 47.06
C LEU A 196 -8.35 45.57 47.45
N ARG A 197 -8.95 45.45 48.64
CA ARG A 197 -9.91 46.45 49.16
C ARG A 197 -9.25 47.80 49.41
N GLU A 198 -8.01 47.81 49.90
CA GLU A 198 -7.24 49.04 50.09
C GLU A 198 -6.82 49.67 48.76
N MET A 199 -6.39 48.87 47.78
CA MET A 199 -6.13 49.34 46.41
C MET A 199 -7.38 49.96 45.79
N ARG A 200 -8.54 49.34 45.96
CA ARG A 200 -9.82 49.90 45.50
C ARG A 200 -10.11 51.23 46.18
N ARG A 201 -10.02 51.30 47.52
CA ARG A 201 -10.31 52.53 48.27
C ARG A 201 -9.39 53.67 47.82
N THR A 202 -8.08 53.40 47.77
CA THR A 202 -7.08 54.39 47.35
C THR A 202 -7.25 54.82 45.90
N ALA A 203 -7.61 53.89 45.00
CA ALA A 203 -7.94 54.24 43.61
C ALA A 203 -9.17 55.14 43.53
N LEU A 204 -10.25 54.85 44.28
CA LEU A 204 -11.46 55.68 44.27
C LEU A 204 -11.24 57.10 44.80
N LEU A 205 -10.32 57.28 45.77
CA LEU A 205 -9.91 58.60 46.27
C LEU A 205 -9.17 59.43 45.19
N ILE A 206 -8.46 58.78 44.26
CA ILE A 206 -7.76 59.47 43.17
C ILE A 206 -8.76 60.04 42.14
N PHE A 207 -9.95 59.43 42.02
CA PHE A 207 -10.98 59.81 41.05
C PHE A 207 -12.16 60.56 41.66
N GLU A 208 -12.03 61.20 42.82
CA GLU A 208 -13.14 61.95 43.46
C GLU A 208 -13.72 63.06 42.56
N GLU A 209 -12.90 63.65 41.69
CA GLU A 209 -13.32 64.71 40.77
C GLU A 209 -13.99 64.21 39.48
N ASP A 210 -13.70 62.98 39.01
CA ASP A 210 -14.29 62.39 37.80
C ASP A 210 -15.21 61.21 38.16
N ILE A 211 -16.51 61.52 38.30
CA ILE A 211 -17.55 60.54 38.67
C ILE A 211 -17.60 59.37 37.68
N LYS A 212 -17.47 59.62 36.37
CA LYS A 212 -17.55 58.57 35.35
C LYS A 212 -16.33 57.65 35.41
N GLY A 213 -15.15 58.23 35.61
CA GLY A 213 -13.93 57.46 35.84
C GLY A 213 -14.00 56.63 37.13
N GLN A 214 -14.53 57.23 38.20
CA GLN A 214 -14.71 56.57 39.49
C GLN A 214 -15.65 55.36 39.39
N ASP A 215 -16.76 55.48 38.68
CA ASP A 215 -17.71 54.38 38.46
C ASP A 215 -17.08 53.21 37.69
N LEU A 216 -16.35 53.49 36.61
CA LEU A 216 -15.62 52.46 35.87
C LEU A 216 -14.63 51.73 36.79
N VAL A 217 -13.79 52.48 37.50
CA VAL A 217 -12.81 51.89 38.43
C VAL A 217 -13.50 51.02 39.48
N LYS A 218 -14.61 51.51 40.06
CA LYS A 218 -15.40 50.78 41.05
C LYS A 218 -15.93 49.45 40.50
N GLU A 219 -16.50 49.45 39.29
CA GLU A 219 -17.02 48.24 38.65
C GLU A 219 -15.93 47.18 38.46
N TYR A 220 -14.79 47.55 37.86
CA TYR A 220 -13.72 46.58 37.60
C TYR A 220 -13.04 46.08 38.88
N PHE A 221 -12.83 46.93 39.89
CA PHE A 221 -12.30 46.47 41.18
C PHE A 221 -13.27 45.54 41.92
N ASN A 222 -14.58 45.76 41.79
CA ASN A 222 -15.57 44.86 42.37
C ASN A 222 -15.47 43.46 41.74
N VAL A 223 -15.26 43.37 40.42
CA VAL A 223 -15.06 42.09 39.73
C VAL A 223 -13.79 41.39 40.22
N VAL A 224 -12.67 42.12 40.37
CA VAL A 224 -11.40 41.56 40.91
C VAL A 224 -11.64 40.91 42.28
N ILE A 225 -12.31 41.63 43.18
CA ILE A 225 -12.54 41.16 44.54
C ILE A 225 -13.52 39.98 44.55
N SER A 226 -14.62 40.06 43.78
CA SER A 226 -15.62 38.99 43.74
C SER A 226 -15.06 37.70 43.15
N GLU A 227 -14.26 37.78 42.08
CA GLU A 227 -13.67 36.60 41.43
C GLU A 227 -12.56 35.98 42.28
N PHE A 228 -11.85 36.77 43.09
CA PHE A 228 -10.86 36.26 44.05
C PHE A 228 -11.52 35.57 45.24
N GLU A 229 -12.62 36.11 45.77
CA GLU A 229 -13.36 35.51 46.88
C GLU A 229 -14.08 34.21 46.48
N ALA A 230 -14.41 34.06 45.20
CA ALA A 230 -15.11 32.91 44.67
C ALA A 230 -14.24 31.62 44.65
N PRO A 231 -14.83 30.43 44.84
CA PRO A 231 -14.12 29.16 44.78
C PRO A 231 -13.63 28.85 43.36
N SER A 232 -12.59 28.01 43.25
CA SER A 232 -12.13 27.51 41.95
C SER A 232 -13.24 26.77 41.21
N LEU A 233 -13.18 26.85 39.89
CA LEU A 233 -14.12 26.15 39.02
C LEU A 233 -13.72 24.68 38.91
N THR A 234 -14.71 23.81 38.76
CA THR A 234 -14.47 22.37 38.59
C THR A 234 -13.94 22.07 37.20
N ASP A 235 -12.93 21.20 37.11
CA ASP A 235 -12.35 20.81 35.83
C ASP A 235 -13.40 20.12 34.94
N LYS A 236 -13.41 20.50 33.66
CA LYS A 236 -14.24 19.83 32.64
C LYS A 236 -13.62 18.49 32.30
N LEU A 237 -14.30 17.41 32.68
CA LEU A 237 -13.90 16.04 32.38
C LEU A 237 -14.52 15.57 31.07
N ARG A 238 -13.71 14.95 30.21
CA ARG A 238 -14.13 14.27 28.99
C ARG A 238 -13.95 12.77 29.17
N LYS A 239 -15.02 12.11 29.61
CA LYS A 239 -15.07 10.64 29.73
C LYS A 239 -15.36 10.02 28.37
N ARG A 240 -14.86 8.80 28.16
CA ARG A 240 -15.05 8.04 26.93
C ARG A 240 -15.66 6.69 27.24
N ILE A 241 -16.40 6.16 26.28
CA ILE A 241 -17.24 4.97 26.46
C ILE A 241 -16.48 3.71 26.02
N SER A 242 -15.65 3.82 24.98
CA SER A 242 -14.86 2.70 24.47
C SER A 242 -13.41 2.75 24.98
N GLY A 243 -12.81 1.56 25.14
CA GLY A 243 -11.48 1.41 25.75
C GLY A 243 -10.32 1.89 24.88
N ASP A 244 -10.54 2.11 23.58
CA ASP A 244 -9.56 2.63 22.63
C ASP A 244 -9.40 4.16 22.66
N LEU A 245 -10.37 4.84 23.29
CA LEU A 245 -10.44 6.28 23.45
C LEU A 245 -9.88 6.69 24.81
N GLN A 246 -9.00 7.69 24.84
CA GLN A 246 -8.49 8.24 26.10
C GLN A 246 -9.44 9.29 26.68
N GLY A 247 -9.60 9.25 28.01
CA GLY A 247 -10.26 10.32 28.77
C GLY A 247 -9.31 11.49 28.99
N LEU A 248 -9.85 12.72 29.02
CA LEU A 248 -9.06 13.94 29.21
C LEU A 248 -9.75 14.89 30.20
N ARG A 249 -9.00 15.88 30.70
CA ARG A 249 -9.50 16.96 31.55
C ARG A 249 -9.01 18.32 31.07
N LEU A 250 -9.81 19.36 31.31
CA LEU A 250 -9.46 20.75 31.00
C LEU A 250 -9.92 21.68 32.14
N PRO A 251 -9.08 22.60 32.64
CA PRO A 251 -9.52 23.63 33.57
C PRO A 251 -10.62 24.48 32.95
N GLN A 252 -11.71 24.71 33.68
CA GLN A 252 -12.87 25.43 33.14
C GLN A 252 -12.54 26.90 32.83
N THR A 253 -11.58 27.51 33.54
CA THR A 253 -11.07 28.85 33.24
C THR A 253 -10.49 28.95 31.83
N TYR A 254 -9.86 27.89 31.33
CA TYR A 254 -9.36 27.83 29.94
C TYR A 254 -10.50 27.82 28.91
N VAL A 255 -11.65 27.25 29.25
CA VAL A 255 -12.84 27.21 28.37
C VAL A 255 -13.55 28.55 28.31
N GLN A 256 -13.58 29.26 29.43
CA GLN A 256 -14.22 30.58 29.54
C GLN A 256 -13.37 31.70 28.91
N ALA A 257 -12.09 31.44 28.64
CA ALA A 257 -11.19 32.38 27.99
C ALA A 257 -11.63 32.66 26.54
N GLY A 258 -11.74 33.95 26.20
CA GLY A 258 -12.11 34.40 24.86
C GLY A 258 -13.61 34.40 24.57
N VAL A 259 -13.97 34.05 23.34
CA VAL A 259 -15.36 34.11 22.84
C VAL A 259 -15.93 32.70 22.77
N SER A 260 -17.01 32.49 23.51
CA SER A 260 -17.73 31.22 23.49
C SER A 260 -18.48 31.05 22.17
N THR A 261 -18.52 29.82 21.66
CA THR A 261 -19.30 29.47 20.48
C THR A 261 -20.79 29.32 20.84
N PRO A 262 -21.70 29.98 20.09
CA PRO A 262 -23.12 29.92 20.35
C PRO A 262 -23.68 28.54 20.02
N ARG A 263 -24.60 28.07 20.86
CA ARG A 263 -25.31 26.81 20.64
C ARG A 263 -26.72 27.11 20.16
N PHE A 264 -27.04 26.59 18.99
CA PHE A 264 -28.37 26.73 18.40
C PHE A 264 -29.24 25.57 18.85
N VAL A 265 -30.36 25.88 19.51
CA VAL A 265 -31.32 24.91 20.03
C VAL A 265 -32.65 25.13 19.35
N MET A 266 -33.27 24.07 18.86
CA MET A 266 -34.60 24.13 18.26
C MET A 266 -35.67 23.85 19.30
N LYS A 267 -36.56 24.82 19.54
CA LYS A 267 -37.77 24.64 20.37
C LYS A 267 -39.01 25.09 19.58
N PRO A 268 -40.18 24.45 19.81
CA PRO A 268 -41.39 24.77 19.06
C PRO A 268 -41.92 26.18 19.34
N SER A 269 -41.65 26.73 20.53
CA SER A 269 -42.09 28.06 20.98
C SER A 269 -41.23 29.24 20.49
N LEU A 270 -40.14 28.97 19.75
CA LEU A 270 -39.25 30.03 19.26
C LEU A 270 -39.92 30.91 18.20
N SER A 271 -39.44 32.15 18.09
CA SER A 271 -39.84 33.06 17.02
C SER A 271 -39.45 32.51 15.64
N ALA A 272 -40.12 32.97 14.59
CA ALA A 272 -39.81 32.53 13.22
C ALA A 272 -38.34 32.84 12.84
N ASP A 273 -37.82 33.97 13.29
CA ASP A 273 -36.43 34.37 13.03
C ASP A 273 -35.43 33.47 13.75
N GLU A 274 -35.64 33.16 15.03
CA GLU A 274 -34.79 32.21 15.76
C GLU A 274 -34.80 30.85 15.10
N LYS A 275 -35.99 30.33 14.73
CA LYS A 275 -36.11 29.06 13.99
C LYS A 275 -35.32 29.10 12.68
N ASN A 276 -35.37 30.21 11.94
CA ASN A 276 -34.60 30.38 10.72
C ASN A 276 -33.08 30.42 10.98
N THR A 277 -32.62 31.04 12.06
CA THR A 277 -31.19 31.03 12.44
C THR A 277 -30.68 29.63 12.78
N VAL A 278 -31.50 28.82 13.47
CA VAL A 278 -31.20 27.43 13.81
C VAL A 278 -31.09 26.58 12.54
N VAL A 279 -32.05 26.70 11.62
CA VAL A 279 -32.02 25.97 10.34
C VAL A 279 -30.79 26.36 9.50
N LYS A 280 -30.47 27.66 9.42
CA LYS A 280 -29.24 28.13 8.76
C LYS A 280 -27.98 27.60 9.43
N ALA A 281 -27.95 27.47 10.76
CA ALA A 281 -26.85 26.83 11.47
C ALA A 281 -26.69 25.35 11.07
N CYS A 282 -27.79 24.60 10.91
CA CYS A 282 -27.73 23.21 10.42
C CYS A 282 -27.10 23.11 9.03
N TYR A 283 -27.47 24.00 8.10
CA TYR A 283 -26.89 24.00 6.76
C TYR A 283 -25.38 24.27 6.79
N ARG A 284 -24.96 25.27 7.57
CA ARG A 284 -23.54 25.61 7.74
C ARG A 284 -22.74 24.47 8.36
N GLN A 285 -23.31 23.75 9.33
CA GLN A 285 -22.66 22.62 9.95
C GLN A 285 -22.53 21.41 9.00
N ILE A 286 -23.59 21.05 8.29
CA ILE A 286 -23.65 19.80 7.51
C ILE A 286 -23.04 19.95 6.12
N PHE A 287 -23.26 21.09 5.47
CA PHE A 287 -22.76 21.39 4.14
C PHE A 287 -21.53 22.29 4.13
N GLU A 288 -21.03 22.64 5.31
CA GLU A 288 -19.88 23.54 5.56
C GLU A 288 -20.12 25.00 5.13
N ARG A 289 -21.30 25.30 4.58
CA ARG A 289 -21.72 26.61 4.07
C ARG A 289 -23.24 26.68 3.99
N ASP A 290 -23.76 27.89 3.93
CA ASP A 290 -25.19 28.10 3.68
C ASP A 290 -25.51 27.88 2.19
N ILE A 291 -26.08 26.71 1.88
CA ILE A 291 -26.46 26.32 0.51
C ILE A 291 -27.74 27.01 0.03
N ALA A 292 -28.62 27.41 0.96
CA ALA A 292 -29.87 28.06 0.62
C ALA A 292 -29.58 29.47 0.11
N LYS A 293 -28.74 30.23 0.82
CA LYS A 293 -28.36 31.59 0.41
C LYS A 293 -27.52 31.64 -0.88
N ALA A 294 -26.67 30.64 -1.11
CA ALA A 294 -25.70 30.68 -2.21
C ALA A 294 -26.24 30.11 -3.54
N TYR A 295 -27.14 29.12 -3.49
CA TYR A 295 -27.58 28.37 -4.66
C TYR A 295 -29.10 28.14 -4.71
N ASP A 296 -29.87 28.75 -3.80
CA ASP A 296 -31.32 28.56 -3.64
C ASP A 296 -31.74 27.09 -3.47
N LEU A 297 -30.85 26.27 -2.89
CA LEU A 297 -31.16 24.87 -2.56
C LEU A 297 -31.85 24.81 -1.20
N SER A 298 -33.15 24.53 -1.20
CA SER A 298 -33.95 24.35 0.03
C SER A 298 -34.55 22.94 0.12
N LEU A 299 -34.79 22.48 1.33
CA LEU A 299 -35.51 21.24 1.63
C LEU A 299 -36.78 21.59 2.41
N SER A 300 -37.68 22.32 1.73
CA SER A 300 -38.86 22.98 2.30
C SER A 300 -39.73 22.07 3.19
N ASN A 301 -39.92 20.81 2.80
CA ASN A 301 -40.69 19.83 3.57
C ASN A 301 -40.04 19.55 4.93
N LEU A 302 -38.73 19.32 4.96
CA LEU A 302 -37.99 19.02 6.19
C LEU A 302 -37.92 20.24 7.10
N GLU A 303 -37.72 21.44 6.54
CA GLU A 303 -37.72 22.68 7.32
C GLU A 303 -39.06 22.91 8.02
N SER A 304 -40.17 22.68 7.32
CA SER A 304 -41.52 22.83 7.86
C SER A 304 -41.78 21.84 9.00
N GLN A 305 -41.36 20.59 8.83
CA GLN A 305 -41.50 19.55 9.87
C GLN A 305 -40.71 19.91 11.14
N VAL A 306 -39.48 20.41 11.00
CA VAL A 306 -38.66 20.86 12.14
C VAL A 306 -39.25 22.10 12.80
N LYS A 307 -39.68 23.09 12.02
CA LYS A 307 -40.28 24.34 12.52
C LYS A 307 -41.54 24.07 13.35
N ASN A 308 -42.29 23.03 12.98
CA ASN A 308 -43.50 22.58 13.68
C ASN A 308 -43.21 21.60 14.83
N GLY A 309 -41.96 21.13 14.98
CA GLY A 309 -41.58 20.15 16.00
C GLY A 309 -42.06 18.72 15.71
N GLN A 310 -42.43 18.40 14.47
CA GLN A 310 -42.82 17.04 14.06
C GLN A 310 -41.61 16.09 14.03
N ILE A 311 -40.44 16.62 13.69
CA ILE A 311 -39.16 15.91 13.76
C ILE A 311 -38.18 16.70 14.62
N SER A 312 -37.32 15.99 15.33
CA SER A 312 -36.26 16.60 16.15
C SER A 312 -35.11 17.14 15.29
N ILE A 313 -34.19 17.92 15.88
CA ILE A 313 -33.01 18.39 15.12
C ILE A 313 -32.13 17.22 14.72
N LYS A 314 -32.05 16.17 15.56
CA LYS A 314 -31.31 14.95 15.26
C LYS A 314 -31.86 14.26 14.00
N GLU A 315 -33.17 14.19 13.86
CA GLU A 315 -33.83 13.61 12.69
C GLU A 315 -33.74 14.50 11.46
N PHE A 316 -33.77 15.82 11.64
CA PHE A 316 -33.45 16.77 10.58
C PHE A 316 -32.04 16.55 10.05
N ILE A 317 -31.05 16.46 10.94
CA ILE A 317 -29.65 16.20 10.55
C ILE A 317 -29.52 14.83 9.88
N ARG A 318 -30.25 13.82 10.34
CA ARG A 318 -30.31 12.49 9.70
C ARG A 318 -30.81 12.59 8.26
N SER A 319 -31.93 13.27 8.04
CA SER A 319 -32.51 13.43 6.70
C SER A 319 -31.66 14.30 5.77
N LEU A 320 -30.97 15.32 6.31
CA LEU A 320 -29.97 16.09 5.58
C LEU A 320 -28.77 15.22 5.16
N GLY A 321 -28.28 14.36 6.06
CA GLY A 321 -27.15 13.46 5.78
C GLY A 321 -27.45 12.34 4.79
N THR A 322 -28.70 11.89 4.70
CA THR A 322 -29.15 10.89 3.72
C THR A 322 -29.66 11.51 2.42
N SER A 323 -29.71 12.84 2.31
CA SER A 323 -30.16 13.54 1.12
C SER A 323 -29.26 13.31 -0.09
N SER A 324 -29.83 13.45 -1.29
CA SER A 324 -29.09 13.41 -2.55
C SER A 324 -28.07 14.54 -2.65
N ILE A 325 -28.35 15.70 -2.05
CA ILE A 325 -27.45 16.87 -2.02
C ILE A 325 -26.18 16.52 -1.25
N TYR A 326 -26.31 15.93 -0.06
CA TYR A 326 -25.16 15.53 0.76
C TYR A 326 -24.33 14.47 0.05
N ARG A 327 -24.98 13.45 -0.51
CA ARG A 327 -24.32 12.39 -1.28
C ARG A 327 -23.50 12.95 -2.45
N LYS A 328 -24.08 13.85 -3.25
CA LYS A 328 -23.42 14.45 -4.42
C LYS A 328 -22.20 15.29 -4.02
N GLN A 329 -22.26 15.98 -2.88
CA GLN A 329 -21.17 16.87 -2.45
C GLN A 329 -20.06 16.15 -1.66
N PHE A 330 -20.42 15.22 -0.76
CA PHE A 330 -19.49 14.69 0.25
C PHE A 330 -19.28 13.17 0.20
N TYR A 331 -19.98 12.45 -0.67
CA TYR A 331 -19.80 11.00 -0.85
C TYR A 331 -19.22 10.66 -2.22
N GLU A 332 -19.90 11.04 -3.31
CA GLU A 332 -19.52 10.69 -4.69
C GLU A 332 -18.11 11.15 -5.13
N PRO A 333 -17.63 12.37 -4.80
CA PRO A 333 -16.31 12.81 -5.24
C PRO A 333 -15.17 12.30 -4.34
N PHE A 334 -15.44 11.42 -3.38
CA PHE A 334 -14.49 10.97 -2.37
C PHE A 334 -14.39 9.44 -2.28
N VAL A 335 -13.25 8.97 -1.81
CA VAL A 335 -13.08 7.56 -1.39
C VAL A 335 -13.81 7.34 -0.07
N ASN A 336 -14.33 6.14 0.18
CA ASN A 336 -15.00 5.76 1.44
C ASN A 336 -14.21 6.21 2.69
N SER A 337 -12.89 6.05 2.69
CA SER A 337 -12.02 6.48 3.79
C SER A 337 -12.11 7.99 4.06
N ARG A 338 -12.18 8.81 3.01
CA ARG A 338 -12.27 10.27 3.13
C ARG A 338 -13.71 10.72 3.44
N ALA A 339 -14.70 10.07 2.85
CA ALA A 339 -16.11 10.33 3.16
C ALA A 339 -16.41 10.11 4.65
N LEU A 340 -15.83 9.07 5.26
CA LEU A 340 -15.92 8.83 6.71
C LEU A 340 -15.36 9.99 7.53
N GLU A 341 -14.16 10.48 7.20
CA GLU A 341 -13.53 11.60 7.93
C GLU A 341 -14.38 12.88 7.87
N LEU A 342 -15.01 13.16 6.72
CA LEU A 342 -15.91 14.29 6.55
C LEU A 342 -17.24 14.07 7.30
N ALA A 343 -17.77 12.84 7.33
CA ALA A 343 -18.96 12.54 8.13
C ALA A 343 -18.74 12.81 9.63
N PHE A 344 -17.57 12.43 10.17
CA PHE A 344 -17.18 12.75 11.54
C PHE A 344 -17.13 14.26 11.81
N ARG A 345 -16.60 15.03 10.85
CA ARG A 345 -16.62 16.50 10.92
C ARG A 345 -18.05 17.05 10.99
N HIS A 346 -18.95 16.58 10.13
CA HIS A 346 -20.27 17.20 9.96
C HIS A 346 -21.23 16.81 11.08
N PHE A 347 -21.27 15.52 11.45
CA PHE A 347 -22.23 15.00 12.41
C PHE A 347 -21.73 15.01 13.85
N LEU A 348 -20.41 14.89 14.08
CA LEU A 348 -19.83 14.88 15.43
C LEU A 348 -18.98 16.10 15.73
N GLY A 349 -18.67 16.96 14.76
CA GLY A 349 -17.86 18.15 14.98
C GLY A 349 -16.42 17.88 15.39
N ARG A 350 -15.88 16.68 15.13
CA ARG A 350 -14.48 16.30 15.44
C ARG A 350 -13.92 15.34 14.40
N GLY A 351 -12.61 15.11 14.42
CA GLY A 351 -12.01 14.02 13.65
C GLY A 351 -12.13 12.65 14.35
N PRO A 352 -11.95 11.54 13.61
CA PRO A 352 -11.67 10.25 14.21
C PRO A 352 -10.49 10.35 15.18
N SER A 353 -10.54 9.58 16.25
CA SER A 353 -9.58 9.66 17.33
C SER A 353 -8.59 8.49 17.29
N SER A 354 -9.07 7.27 17.04
CA SER A 354 -8.27 6.04 17.04
C SER A 354 -8.36 5.30 15.69
N LEU A 355 -7.44 4.35 15.50
CA LEU A 355 -7.47 3.45 14.34
C LEU A 355 -8.67 2.48 14.40
N GLU A 356 -9.02 2.02 15.60
CA GLU A 356 -10.09 1.05 15.83
C GLU A 356 -11.46 1.68 15.60
N GLU A 357 -11.66 2.92 16.06
CA GLU A 357 -12.84 3.74 15.75
C GLU A 357 -12.98 3.89 14.23
N PHE A 358 -11.90 4.22 13.52
CA PHE A 358 -11.92 4.33 12.06
C PHE A 358 -12.34 3.00 11.40
N GLN A 359 -11.74 1.87 11.80
CA GLN A 359 -12.05 0.56 11.24
C GLN A 359 -13.52 0.16 11.46
N LYS A 360 -14.07 0.42 12.64
CA LYS A 360 -15.48 0.15 12.98
C LYS A 360 -16.43 0.86 12.02
N TYR A 361 -16.30 2.18 11.88
CA TYR A 361 -17.17 2.95 11.01
C TYR A 361 -16.89 2.72 9.52
N PHE A 362 -15.65 2.39 9.15
CA PHE A 362 -15.30 2.03 7.78
C PHE A 362 -15.94 0.70 7.36
N ALA A 363 -16.01 -0.28 8.25
CA ALA A 363 -16.72 -1.54 8.00
C ALA A 363 -18.22 -1.31 7.78
N ILE A 364 -18.85 -0.47 8.60
CA ILE A 364 -20.27 -0.09 8.45
C ILE A 364 -20.50 0.61 7.11
N LEU A 365 -19.68 1.60 6.77
CA LEU A 365 -19.79 2.33 5.51
C LEU A 365 -19.62 1.39 4.30
N SER A 366 -18.69 0.44 4.38
CA SER A 366 -18.40 -0.49 3.27
C SER A 366 -19.52 -1.53 3.06
N SER A 367 -20.24 -1.92 4.12
CA SER A 367 -21.33 -2.91 4.02
C SER A 367 -22.70 -2.29 3.76
N THR A 368 -23.01 -1.16 4.39
CA THR A 368 -24.36 -0.55 4.37
C THR A 368 -24.43 0.77 3.60
N GLY A 369 -23.29 1.32 3.17
CA GLY A 369 -23.21 2.60 2.47
C GLY A 369 -23.41 3.83 3.37
N LEU A 370 -23.71 4.97 2.75
CA LEU A 370 -23.79 6.27 3.41
C LEU A 370 -24.89 6.32 4.48
N SER A 371 -26.08 5.79 4.21
CA SER A 371 -27.21 5.85 5.14
C SER A 371 -26.93 5.09 6.43
N GLY A 372 -26.33 3.91 6.34
CA GLY A 372 -25.93 3.13 7.51
C GLY A 372 -24.85 3.82 8.35
N LEU A 373 -23.88 4.50 7.71
CA LEU A 373 -22.89 5.30 8.42
C LEU A 373 -23.52 6.48 9.19
N VAL A 374 -24.39 7.26 8.53
CA VAL A 374 -25.08 8.40 9.17
C VAL A 374 -25.92 7.91 10.35
N ASN A 375 -26.67 6.83 10.17
CA ASN A 375 -27.46 6.23 11.24
C ASN A 375 -26.59 5.75 12.41
N ALA A 376 -25.46 5.10 12.14
CA ALA A 376 -24.55 4.61 13.18
C ALA A 376 -23.92 5.76 13.99
N ILE A 377 -23.64 6.90 13.36
CA ILE A 377 -23.09 8.08 14.04
C ILE A 377 -24.17 8.75 14.90
N LEU A 378 -25.34 9.05 14.35
CA LEU A 378 -26.40 9.77 15.05
C LEU A 378 -27.06 8.95 16.17
N ASN A 379 -27.02 7.62 16.08
CA ASN A 379 -27.51 6.72 17.13
C ASN A 379 -26.43 6.38 18.16
N SER A 380 -25.23 6.96 18.07
CA SER A 380 -24.20 6.76 19.07
C SER A 380 -24.53 7.49 20.37
N SER A 381 -24.15 6.91 21.51
CA SER A 381 -24.26 7.54 22.82
C SER A 381 -23.45 8.84 22.91
N GLU A 382 -22.32 8.93 22.19
CA GLU A 382 -21.58 10.18 22.12
C GLU A 382 -22.43 11.31 21.50
N TYR A 383 -23.18 11.03 20.44
CA TYR A 383 -24.03 12.06 19.84
C TYR A 383 -25.09 12.56 20.82
N THR A 384 -25.74 11.64 21.54
CA THR A 384 -26.78 11.98 22.52
C THR A 384 -26.22 12.77 23.70
N ASP A 385 -25.02 12.45 24.17
CA ASP A 385 -24.39 13.14 25.31
C ASP A 385 -24.02 14.59 24.99
N TYR A 386 -23.57 14.86 23.76
CA TYR A 386 -23.08 16.19 23.36
C TYR A 386 -24.17 17.12 22.80
N PHE A 387 -25.11 16.56 22.04
CA PHE A 387 -26.09 17.35 21.28
C PHE A 387 -27.54 17.07 21.69
N GLY A 388 -27.80 15.89 22.26
CA GLY A 388 -29.16 15.43 22.51
C GLY A 388 -29.98 15.37 21.22
N GLU A 389 -31.24 15.83 21.29
CA GLU A 389 -32.16 15.84 20.15
C GLU A 389 -32.56 17.25 19.69
N GLU A 390 -32.16 18.28 20.43
CA GLU A 390 -32.59 19.67 20.20
C GLU A 390 -31.44 20.60 19.76
N THR A 391 -30.18 20.23 20.04
CA THR A 391 -29.03 21.10 19.76
C THR A 391 -28.40 20.76 18.41
N VAL A 392 -28.13 21.79 17.61
CA VAL A 392 -27.38 21.65 16.34
C VAL A 392 -25.94 21.24 16.65
N PRO A 393 -25.35 20.26 15.93
CA PRO A 393 -23.95 19.93 16.08
C PRO A 393 -23.05 21.14 15.82
N TYR A 394 -21.95 21.20 16.56
CA TYR A 394 -20.96 22.28 16.49
C TYR A 394 -19.55 21.71 16.50
N PHE A 395 -18.59 22.48 16.00
CA PHE A 395 -17.19 22.07 15.95
C PHE A 395 -16.54 22.10 17.33
N ARG A 396 -16.01 20.96 17.77
CA ARG A 396 -15.35 20.78 19.06
C ARG A 396 -13.87 21.15 18.95
N ASN A 397 -13.61 22.45 18.86
CA ASN A 397 -12.28 23.04 18.62
C ASN A 397 -11.47 23.24 19.92
N LEU A 398 -10.26 23.78 19.78
CA LEU A 398 -9.45 24.24 20.91
C LEU A 398 -10.23 25.29 21.73
N GLY A 399 -10.22 25.14 23.04
CA GLY A 399 -10.95 26.03 23.97
C GLY A 399 -12.27 25.42 24.44
N GLU A 400 -13.03 24.75 23.57
CA GLU A 400 -14.32 24.18 23.99
C GLU A 400 -14.20 22.92 24.83
N GLU A 401 -13.27 22.04 24.44
CA GLU A 401 -13.07 20.72 25.03
C GLU A 401 -11.59 20.39 25.18
N PRO A 402 -11.23 19.50 26.13
CA PRO A 402 -9.89 18.95 26.15
C PRO A 402 -9.60 18.18 24.85
N GLN A 403 -8.54 18.61 24.17
CA GLN A 403 -8.08 18.04 22.91
C GLN A 403 -7.01 16.98 23.15
N GLU A 404 -7.04 15.91 22.36
CA GLU A 404 -5.97 14.92 22.39
C GLU A 404 -4.81 15.35 21.48
N CYS A 405 -3.59 15.05 21.88
CA CYS A 405 -2.41 15.33 21.06
C CYS A 405 -2.26 14.37 19.86
N ARG A 406 -2.92 13.21 19.90
CA ARG A 406 -2.79 12.13 18.90
C ARG A 406 -3.22 12.55 17.50
N ASN A 407 -4.32 13.31 17.40
CA ASN A 407 -4.91 13.77 16.14
C ASN A 407 -4.86 15.31 15.98
N TRP A 408 -3.99 15.99 16.74
CA TRP A 408 -3.91 17.46 16.84
C TRP A 408 -3.91 18.18 15.48
N GLY A 409 -2.89 17.93 14.65
CA GLY A 409 -2.76 18.57 13.34
C GLY A 409 -3.93 18.25 12.38
N PRO A 410 -4.26 16.96 12.15
CA PRO A 410 -5.35 16.57 11.27
C PRO A 410 -6.71 17.11 11.70
N GLN A 411 -6.97 17.22 13.01
CA GLN A 411 -8.23 17.77 13.50
C GLN A 411 -8.35 19.26 13.19
N ILE A 412 -7.29 20.05 13.41
CA ILE A 412 -7.28 21.48 13.08
C ILE A 412 -7.44 21.67 11.56
N ASP A 413 -6.74 20.88 10.75
CA ASP A 413 -6.85 20.92 9.29
C ASP A 413 -8.24 20.50 8.78
N LEU A 414 -8.90 19.56 9.46
CA LEU A 414 -10.23 19.07 9.12
C LEU A 414 -11.30 20.13 9.31
N LEU A 415 -11.15 21.01 10.29
CA LEU A 415 -12.17 21.99 10.68
C LEU A 415 -12.10 23.28 9.84
N ASN A 416 -11.23 23.31 8.84
CA ASN A 416 -11.11 24.40 7.86
C ASN A 416 -12.01 24.16 6.64
N TYR A 417 -12.44 25.25 5.98
CA TYR A 417 -13.15 25.18 4.70
C TYR A 417 -12.34 24.49 3.59
N SER A 418 -11.02 24.37 3.74
CA SER A 418 -10.14 23.71 2.77
C SER A 418 -10.22 22.18 2.81
N ALA A 419 -10.84 21.59 3.84
CA ALA A 419 -10.82 20.15 4.05
C ALA A 419 -11.44 19.33 2.89
N PRO A 420 -12.56 19.71 2.25
CA PRO A 420 -13.13 18.96 1.12
C PRO A 420 -12.24 18.91 -0.13
N PHE A 421 -11.31 19.84 -0.27
CA PHE A 421 -10.37 19.82 -1.40
C PHE A 421 -9.30 18.74 -1.23
N ARG A 422 -9.08 18.24 -0.01
CA ARG A 422 -8.19 17.10 0.22
C ARG A 422 -8.90 15.79 -0.11
N LYS A 423 -8.42 15.11 -1.16
CA LYS A 423 -8.96 13.83 -1.62
C LYS A 423 -8.33 12.61 -0.95
N VAL A 424 -7.11 12.74 -0.43
CA VAL A 424 -6.41 11.65 0.28
C VAL A 424 -6.81 11.64 1.76
N PRO A 425 -7.12 10.46 2.34
CA PRO A 425 -7.52 10.38 3.74
C PRO A 425 -6.34 10.69 4.68
N GLN A 426 -6.64 11.39 5.78
CA GLN A 426 -5.65 11.91 6.73
C GLN A 426 -5.45 11.00 7.94
N PHE A 427 -6.54 10.52 8.52
CA PHE A 427 -6.53 9.89 9.84
C PHE A 427 -6.04 8.45 9.74
N ILE A 428 -6.55 7.69 8.77
CA ILE A 428 -6.12 6.30 8.57
C ILE A 428 -4.63 6.18 8.22
N THR A 429 -4.12 7.09 7.38
CA THR A 429 -2.71 7.12 6.99
C THR A 429 -1.86 7.45 8.21
N LEU A 430 -2.20 8.51 8.95
CA LEU A 430 -1.49 8.90 10.16
C LEU A 430 -1.52 7.86 11.28
N PHE A 431 -2.69 7.28 11.60
CA PHE A 431 -2.80 6.28 12.66
C PHE A 431 -2.08 4.97 12.31
N SER A 432 -2.08 4.58 11.04
CA SER A 432 -1.25 3.47 10.55
C SER A 432 0.24 3.80 10.69
N ASP A 433 0.65 5.01 10.31
CA ASP A 433 2.04 5.46 10.33
C ASP A 433 2.64 5.55 11.73
N TYR A 434 1.82 5.85 12.76
CA TYR A 434 2.27 5.78 14.15
C TYR A 434 2.73 4.37 14.55
N LYS A 435 2.13 3.32 13.96
CA LYS A 435 2.49 1.92 14.23
C LYS A 435 3.64 1.44 13.33
N GLN A 436 3.74 1.95 12.10
CA GLN A 436 4.76 1.54 11.11
C GLN A 436 6.14 2.14 11.38
N SER A 437 7.15 1.75 10.58
CA SER A 437 8.49 2.37 10.57
C SER A 437 8.50 3.69 9.77
N LEU A 438 9.66 4.36 9.71
CA LEU A 438 9.81 5.55 8.85
C LEU A 438 9.44 5.22 7.39
N PRO A 439 8.67 6.08 6.71
CA PRO A 439 8.29 5.86 5.33
C PRO A 439 9.45 6.07 4.36
N ASP A 440 9.40 5.41 3.20
CA ASP A 440 10.31 5.71 2.09
C ASP A 440 9.87 7.01 1.38
N GLN A 441 10.46 8.13 1.78
CA GLN A 441 10.30 9.44 1.16
C GLN A 441 11.53 10.31 1.42
N HIS A 442 11.63 11.44 0.72
CA HIS A 442 12.65 12.44 1.00
C HIS A 442 12.62 12.93 2.47
N PRO A 443 13.77 13.21 3.11
CA PRO A 443 13.84 13.67 4.50
C PRO A 443 12.98 14.91 4.83
N TYR A 444 12.75 15.79 3.86
CA TYR A 444 11.95 17.01 4.02
C TYR A 444 10.48 16.87 3.57
N GLY A 445 10.03 15.68 3.20
CA GLY A 445 8.64 15.41 2.81
C GLY A 445 8.47 14.95 1.36
N THR A 446 7.31 14.37 1.05
CA THR A 446 7.00 13.69 -0.21
C THR A 446 7.13 14.56 -1.47
N GLY A 447 6.88 15.87 -1.39
CA GLY A 447 6.94 16.78 -2.53
C GLY A 447 8.36 17.16 -3.00
N ASN A 448 9.40 16.66 -2.33
CA ASN A 448 10.80 16.98 -2.64
C ASN A 448 11.51 15.92 -3.50
N ASP A 449 10.92 14.74 -3.69
CA ASP A 449 11.44 13.77 -4.65
C ASP A 449 10.88 14.08 -6.05
N PRO A 450 11.72 14.11 -7.11
CA PRO A 450 11.23 14.21 -8.48
C PRO A 450 10.65 12.89 -8.96
N LEU A 451 9.76 12.93 -9.94
CA LEU A 451 9.30 11.73 -10.64
C LEU A 451 10.46 11.09 -11.42
N SER A 452 10.59 9.76 -11.37
CA SER A 452 11.69 9.02 -12.01
C SER A 452 11.46 8.79 -13.53
N ILE A 453 11.39 9.88 -14.28
CA ILE A 453 11.16 9.96 -15.73
C ILE A 453 12.43 10.35 -16.51
N GLN A 454 12.40 10.23 -17.85
CA GLN A 454 13.56 10.51 -18.71
C GLN A 454 13.97 11.99 -18.70
N PHE A 455 13.00 12.90 -18.84
CA PHE A 455 13.23 14.36 -18.88
C PHE A 455 12.25 15.12 -17.99
N GLY A 456 12.62 16.34 -17.64
CA GLY A 456 11.79 17.24 -16.84
C GLY A 456 12.06 17.10 -15.33
N ALA A 457 12.09 18.23 -14.64
CA ALA A 457 12.17 18.29 -13.18
C ALA A 457 10.76 18.44 -12.59
N ILE A 458 9.97 17.37 -12.74
CA ILE A 458 8.57 17.38 -12.35
C ILE A 458 8.45 16.92 -10.89
N PHE A 459 8.00 17.84 -10.05
CA PHE A 459 7.65 17.58 -8.65
C PHE A 459 6.12 17.64 -8.49
N PRO A 460 5.51 16.70 -7.75
CA PRO A 460 4.09 16.80 -7.41
C PRO A 460 3.77 18.13 -6.71
N LYS A 461 2.82 18.91 -7.24
CA LYS A 461 2.43 20.20 -6.67
C LYS A 461 1.56 20.00 -5.43
N GLU A 462 2.09 20.35 -4.27
CA GLU A 462 1.37 20.22 -2.99
C GLU A 462 0.17 21.18 -2.86
N ASN A 463 0.16 22.31 -3.57
CA ASN A 463 -0.92 23.31 -3.47
C ASN A 463 -2.18 22.92 -4.28
N LYS A 464 -2.03 22.14 -5.35
CA LYS A 464 -3.16 21.71 -6.20
C LYS A 464 -3.81 20.44 -5.65
N ASP A 465 -2.98 19.48 -5.20
CA ASP A 465 -3.40 18.27 -4.52
C ASP A 465 -2.65 18.13 -3.20
N PRO A 466 -3.26 18.48 -2.04
CA PRO A 466 -2.59 18.38 -0.75
C PRO A 466 -2.37 16.92 -0.35
N ARG A 467 -1.21 16.37 -0.74
CA ARG A 467 -0.73 15.02 -0.36
C ARG A 467 0.46 15.09 0.59
N LYS A 468 0.46 16.08 1.48
CA LYS A 468 1.52 16.26 2.47
C LYS A 468 1.46 15.11 3.47
N ARG A 469 2.56 14.39 3.58
CA ARG A 469 2.83 13.36 4.59
C ARG A 469 4.14 13.71 5.28
N GLN A 470 4.02 14.23 6.50
CA GLN A 470 5.18 14.67 7.27
C GLN A 470 5.73 13.50 8.09
N ALA A 471 7.05 13.32 8.03
CA ALA A 471 7.76 12.34 8.84
C ALA A 471 9.03 12.98 9.41
N LEU A 472 9.42 12.54 10.60
CA LEU A 472 10.55 13.11 11.34
C LEU A 472 11.82 12.32 11.03
N PHE A 473 12.61 12.82 10.08
CA PHE A 473 13.93 12.24 9.78
C PHE A 473 15.01 12.89 10.65
N GLY A 474 15.73 12.05 11.39
CA GLY A 474 16.93 12.47 12.12
C GLY A 474 18.04 12.96 11.18
N LYS A 475 19.05 13.62 11.76
CA LYS A 475 20.25 14.06 11.02
C LYS A 475 20.92 12.86 10.34
N ASP A 476 21.10 11.77 11.09
CA ASP A 476 21.85 10.59 10.67
C ASP A 476 20.88 9.51 10.17
N THR A 477 20.33 9.76 8.98
CA THR A 477 19.40 8.84 8.32
C THR A 477 19.90 8.50 6.93
N ARG A 478 19.65 7.25 6.51
CA ARG A 478 20.00 6.77 5.19
C ARG A 478 18.81 6.09 4.54
N ARG A 479 18.44 6.59 3.37
CA ARG A 479 17.39 6.04 2.51
C ARG A 479 17.89 4.78 1.82
N ILE A 480 17.01 3.80 1.72
CA ILE A 480 17.30 2.56 0.98
C ILE A 480 17.12 2.85 -0.52
N LEU A 481 18.24 2.93 -1.21
CA LEU A 481 18.26 3.10 -2.66
C LEU A 481 18.40 1.73 -3.33
N VAL A 482 17.61 1.51 -4.38
CA VAL A 482 17.62 0.25 -5.11
C VAL A 482 18.45 0.42 -6.38
N ARG A 483 19.43 -0.47 -6.57
CA ARG A 483 20.35 -0.44 -7.71
C ARG A 483 19.58 -0.67 -9.02
N ARG A 484 19.88 0.13 -10.05
CA ARG A 484 19.44 -0.12 -11.43
C ARG A 484 20.35 -1.16 -12.07
N GLY A 485 20.07 -2.43 -11.80
CA GLY A 485 20.87 -3.57 -12.23
C GLY A 485 20.80 -4.72 -11.21
N PRO A 486 21.79 -5.63 -11.19
CA PRO A 486 21.87 -6.67 -10.17
C PRO A 486 21.93 -6.07 -8.76
N GLY A 487 21.08 -6.54 -7.84
CA GLY A 487 21.03 -6.04 -6.46
C GLY A 487 22.32 -6.26 -5.67
N ILE A 488 23.13 -7.25 -6.06
CA ILE A 488 24.43 -7.57 -5.46
C ILE A 488 25.44 -6.42 -5.65
N TYR A 489 25.27 -5.64 -6.72
CA TYR A 489 26.13 -4.49 -7.04
C TYR A 489 25.70 -3.21 -6.31
N ASN A 490 25.13 -3.36 -5.11
CA ASN A 490 24.79 -2.22 -4.28
C ASN A 490 26.05 -1.70 -3.57
N GLN A 491 26.43 -0.46 -3.86
CA GLN A 491 27.60 0.25 -3.35
C GLN A 491 27.65 0.38 -1.82
N ILE A 492 26.54 0.18 -1.12
CA ILE A 492 26.52 0.19 0.34
C ILE A 492 27.21 -1.05 0.92
N SER A 493 26.91 -2.24 0.39
CA SER A 493 27.53 -3.49 0.83
C SER A 493 28.83 -3.79 0.09
N ASN A 494 28.96 -3.33 -1.16
CA ASN A 494 30.16 -3.55 -1.97
C ASN A 494 30.61 -2.26 -2.69
N PRO A 495 31.40 -1.40 -2.01
CA PRO A 495 31.89 -0.14 -2.58
C PRO A 495 32.82 -0.33 -3.80
N GLN A 496 33.57 -1.43 -3.88
CA GLN A 496 34.52 -1.69 -4.96
C GLN A 496 33.86 -1.88 -6.34
N VAL A 497 32.54 -2.12 -6.36
CA VAL A 497 31.77 -2.37 -7.59
C VAL A 497 31.31 -1.07 -8.27
N ARG A 498 31.62 0.11 -7.71
CA ARG A 498 31.31 1.43 -8.27
C ARG A 498 31.60 1.59 -9.78
N PRO A 499 32.81 1.25 -10.30
CA PRO A 499 33.13 1.35 -11.73
C PRO A 499 32.61 0.18 -12.58
N LYS A 500 32.09 -0.90 -11.97
CA LYS A 500 31.71 -2.12 -12.69
C LYS A 500 30.37 -1.93 -13.41
N SER A 501 30.33 -2.33 -14.69
CA SER A 501 29.10 -2.33 -15.49
C SER A 501 28.08 -3.35 -14.98
N ALA A 502 26.81 -2.99 -15.00
CA ALA A 502 25.68 -3.84 -14.58
C ALA A 502 25.22 -4.83 -15.67
N GLY A 503 25.86 -4.84 -16.84
CA GLY A 503 25.50 -5.70 -17.97
C GLY A 503 24.11 -5.37 -18.53
N SER A 504 23.41 -6.39 -19.05
CA SER A 504 22.10 -6.24 -19.72
C SER A 504 20.95 -5.77 -18.81
N LEU A 505 21.10 -5.87 -17.48
CA LEU A 505 20.05 -5.48 -16.52
C LEU A 505 20.10 -3.98 -16.17
N GLY A 506 21.23 -3.31 -16.46
CA GLY A 506 21.44 -1.89 -16.22
C GLY A 506 21.15 -1.02 -17.45
N PRO A 507 21.30 0.31 -17.34
CA PRO A 507 21.28 1.19 -18.51
C PRO A 507 22.51 0.94 -19.38
N LYS A 508 22.41 1.28 -20.68
CA LYS A 508 23.55 1.28 -21.60
C LYS A 508 24.55 2.36 -21.18
N ILE A 509 25.83 2.01 -21.14
CA ILE A 509 26.94 2.88 -20.71
C ILE A 509 27.72 3.31 -21.96
N PHE A 510 28.05 4.60 -22.05
CA PHE A 510 28.81 5.16 -23.16
C PHE A 510 30.15 5.69 -22.63
N LYS A 511 31.24 5.32 -23.30
CA LYS A 511 32.60 5.70 -22.93
C LYS A 511 33.32 6.26 -24.16
N LEU A 512 34.04 7.38 -23.99
CA LEU A 512 34.93 7.91 -25.01
C LEU A 512 36.28 7.19 -24.91
N SER A 513 36.61 6.34 -25.88
CA SER A 513 37.90 5.64 -25.95
C SER A 513 38.88 6.43 -26.82
N THR A 514 39.99 6.88 -26.25
CA THR A 514 41.11 7.50 -26.98
C THR A 514 42.07 6.47 -27.59
N ALA A 515 41.90 5.17 -27.30
CA ALA A 515 42.74 4.10 -27.83
C ALA A 515 42.26 3.65 -29.22
N LEU A 516 43.12 3.81 -30.23
CA LEU A 516 42.98 3.25 -31.58
C LEU A 516 43.09 1.71 -31.54
N VAL A 517 42.03 1.02 -31.12
CA VAL A 517 41.97 -0.45 -31.20
C VAL A 517 41.42 -0.84 -32.57
N LYS A 518 42.30 -1.38 -33.42
CA LYS A 518 41.93 -2.02 -34.68
C LYS A 518 41.24 -3.37 -34.42
N SER A 519 39.94 -3.39 -34.11
CA SER A 519 39.09 -4.58 -34.26
C SER A 519 37.60 -4.24 -34.12
N ASP A 520 36.80 -4.79 -35.03
CA ASP A 520 35.33 -4.78 -35.16
C ASP A 520 34.62 -3.44 -35.42
N SER A 521 34.06 -3.32 -36.62
CA SER A 521 33.34 -2.16 -37.16
C SER A 521 32.07 -1.76 -36.38
N SER A 522 31.50 -2.65 -35.57
CA SER A 522 30.27 -2.39 -34.80
C SER A 522 30.51 -1.65 -33.48
N GLN A 523 31.66 -1.84 -32.81
CA GLN A 523 31.98 -1.14 -31.56
C GLN A 523 32.49 0.29 -31.81
N ASN A 524 33.03 0.57 -33.00
CA ASN A 524 33.58 1.87 -33.36
C ASN A 524 32.52 2.98 -33.55
N PHE A 525 31.30 2.64 -33.98
CA PHE A 525 30.22 3.62 -34.11
C PHE A 525 29.71 4.09 -32.72
N GLU A 526 29.72 3.19 -31.73
CA GLU A 526 29.17 3.45 -30.39
C GLU A 526 30.06 4.36 -29.53
N ASN A 527 31.37 4.39 -29.80
CA ASN A 527 32.34 5.25 -29.12
C ASN A 527 32.63 6.55 -29.89
N SER A 528 31.88 6.81 -30.97
CA SER A 528 32.02 8.05 -31.73
C SER A 528 31.69 9.27 -30.87
N VAL A 529 32.46 10.33 -31.05
CA VAL A 529 32.30 11.60 -30.35
C VAL A 529 30.86 12.15 -30.50
N GLU A 530 30.24 11.96 -31.67
CA GLU A 530 28.88 12.41 -31.94
C GLU A 530 27.82 11.67 -31.12
N VAL A 531 27.97 10.36 -30.94
CA VAL A 531 27.07 9.58 -30.08
C VAL A 531 27.26 9.99 -28.62
N VAL A 532 28.51 10.17 -28.17
CA VAL A 532 28.81 10.59 -26.79
C VAL A 532 28.23 11.98 -26.49
N THR A 533 28.38 12.95 -27.39
CA THR A 533 27.78 14.29 -27.23
C THR A 533 26.26 14.21 -27.17
N LYS A 534 25.63 13.46 -28.08
CA LYS A 534 24.17 13.26 -28.08
C LYS A 534 23.67 12.64 -26.78
N VAL A 535 24.35 11.61 -26.29
CA VAL A 535 23.99 10.94 -25.02
C VAL A 535 24.23 11.86 -23.82
N ALA A 536 25.30 12.65 -23.82
CA ALA A 536 25.55 13.64 -22.77
C ALA A 536 24.42 14.68 -22.68
N TYR A 537 23.89 15.16 -23.82
CA TYR A 537 22.68 15.99 -23.84
C TYR A 537 21.47 15.29 -23.24
N LEU A 538 21.18 14.06 -23.69
CA LEU A 538 20.09 13.25 -23.14
C LEU A 538 20.26 12.99 -21.64
N ARG A 539 21.50 12.92 -21.15
CA ARG A 539 21.75 12.72 -19.73
C ARG A 539 21.49 13.97 -18.91
N VAL A 540 22.14 15.08 -19.29
CA VAL A 540 22.13 16.35 -18.55
C VAL A 540 20.76 17.02 -18.64
N PHE A 541 20.24 17.21 -19.86
CA PHE A 541 18.96 17.89 -20.10
C PHE A 541 17.76 16.93 -20.15
N GLY A 542 17.99 15.61 -20.26
CA GLY A 542 16.91 14.63 -20.40
C GLY A 542 16.33 14.52 -21.81
N ARG A 543 16.54 15.55 -22.64
CA ARG A 543 16.01 15.71 -24.00
C ARG A 543 17.09 16.24 -24.93
N GLU A 544 16.83 16.19 -26.22
CA GLU A 544 17.58 17.00 -27.17
C GLU A 544 17.24 18.48 -26.95
N VAL A 545 18.28 19.31 -27.01
CA VAL A 545 18.25 20.76 -26.79
C VAL A 545 17.70 21.45 -28.05
N TYR A 546 16.97 22.55 -27.91
CA TYR A 546 16.41 23.27 -29.07
C TYR A 546 17.53 23.82 -29.96
N GLN A 547 17.24 24.08 -31.22
CA GLN A 547 18.28 24.52 -32.18
C GLN A 547 18.98 25.81 -31.72
N GLU A 548 18.23 26.78 -31.20
CA GLU A 548 18.75 28.04 -30.66
C GLU A 548 19.61 27.83 -29.41
N GLU A 549 19.10 27.05 -28.45
CA GLU A 549 19.84 26.64 -27.25
C GLU A 549 21.15 25.91 -27.64
N LYS A 550 21.12 25.09 -28.68
CA LYS A 550 22.29 24.36 -29.18
C LYS A 550 23.33 25.30 -29.78
N LEU A 551 22.94 26.42 -30.40
CA LEU A 551 23.89 27.43 -30.90
C LEU A 551 24.80 27.95 -29.79
N ILE A 552 24.25 28.16 -28.58
CA ILE A 552 25.00 28.63 -27.41
C ILE A 552 26.01 27.56 -26.94
N LEU A 553 25.71 26.28 -27.14
CA LEU A 553 26.52 25.14 -26.67
C LEU A 553 27.52 24.62 -27.72
N LYS A 554 27.40 25.05 -28.99
CA LYS A 554 28.36 24.75 -30.07
C LYS A 554 29.85 24.93 -29.70
N PRO A 555 30.30 25.99 -29.03
CA PRO A 555 31.72 26.13 -28.68
C PRO A 555 32.21 24.99 -27.76
N ILE A 556 31.35 24.56 -26.83
CA ILE A 556 31.63 23.45 -25.92
C ILE A 556 31.65 22.11 -26.69
N GLU A 557 30.77 21.95 -27.69
CA GLU A 557 30.78 20.78 -28.59
C GLU A 557 32.06 20.70 -29.43
N SER A 558 32.51 21.82 -30.00
CA SER A 558 33.75 21.84 -30.78
C SER A 558 34.96 21.47 -29.93
N GLN A 559 35.04 21.97 -28.69
CA GLN A 559 36.14 21.64 -27.79
C GLN A 559 36.24 20.15 -27.46
N LEU A 560 35.09 19.46 -27.33
CA LEU A 560 35.09 18.00 -27.14
C LEU A 560 35.42 17.26 -28.45
N LYS A 561 34.97 17.76 -29.62
CA LYS A 561 35.32 17.19 -30.93
C LYS A 561 36.82 17.28 -31.23
N ASP A 562 37.44 18.38 -30.82
CA ASP A 562 38.87 18.63 -30.98
C ASP A 562 39.71 17.93 -29.89
N ASN A 563 39.09 17.11 -29.03
CA ASN A 563 39.71 16.41 -27.89
C ASN A 563 40.44 17.33 -26.89
N GLN A 564 40.03 18.60 -26.79
CA GLN A 564 40.59 19.55 -25.81
C GLN A 564 40.04 19.32 -24.40
N ILE A 565 38.84 18.73 -24.30
CA ILE A 565 38.06 18.59 -23.08
C ILE A 565 37.64 17.13 -22.89
N THR A 566 37.70 16.64 -21.65
CA THR A 566 37.22 15.29 -21.29
C THR A 566 35.70 15.24 -21.14
N VAL A 567 35.10 14.05 -21.15
CA VAL A 567 33.64 13.90 -20.96
C VAL A 567 33.19 14.49 -19.63
N ARG A 568 34.00 14.36 -18.56
CA ARG A 568 33.74 15.01 -17.26
C ARG A 568 33.64 16.51 -17.38
N GLU A 569 34.61 17.15 -18.03
CA GLU A 569 34.66 18.60 -18.15
C GLU A 569 33.57 19.12 -19.10
N PHE A 570 33.22 18.34 -20.13
CA PHE A 570 32.07 18.61 -20.99
C PHE A 570 30.75 18.59 -20.21
N VAL A 571 30.52 17.57 -19.36
CA VAL A 571 29.33 17.52 -18.48
C VAL A 571 29.33 18.69 -17.49
N ARG A 572 30.50 19.07 -16.95
CA ARG A 572 30.64 20.24 -16.07
C ARG A 572 30.22 21.53 -16.77
N GLN A 573 30.72 21.79 -17.98
CA GLN A 573 30.37 22.98 -18.74
C GLN A 573 28.90 23.01 -19.17
N LEU A 574 28.34 21.86 -19.57
CA LEU A 574 26.90 21.75 -19.87
C LEU A 574 26.05 22.08 -18.63
N ALA A 575 26.41 21.56 -17.46
CA ALA A 575 25.70 21.84 -16.22
C ALA A 575 25.86 23.30 -15.76
N LYS A 576 27.02 23.94 -16.01
CA LYS A 576 27.24 25.36 -15.74
C LYS A 576 26.60 26.32 -16.75
N SER A 577 26.03 25.81 -17.84
CA SER A 577 25.40 26.65 -18.87
C SER A 577 24.20 27.44 -18.33
N SER A 578 23.94 28.60 -18.91
CA SER A 578 22.76 29.42 -18.59
C SER A 578 21.45 28.67 -18.86
N ILE A 579 21.42 27.82 -19.90
CA ILE A 579 20.26 27.00 -20.26
C ILE A 579 19.94 25.99 -19.15
N PHE A 580 20.94 25.28 -18.63
CA PHE A 580 20.70 24.32 -17.58
C PHE A 580 20.23 25.00 -16.28
N ARG A 581 20.80 26.18 -15.97
CA ARG A 581 20.40 27.00 -14.82
C ARG A 581 18.96 27.51 -14.93
N SER A 582 18.54 28.03 -16.08
CA SER A 582 17.17 28.53 -16.27
C SER A 582 16.13 27.41 -16.23
N LEU A 583 16.51 26.18 -16.61
CA LEU A 583 15.61 25.02 -16.55
C LEU A 583 15.47 24.43 -15.15
N TYR A 584 16.56 24.29 -14.39
CA TYR A 584 16.58 23.46 -13.18
C TYR A 584 17.02 24.16 -11.90
N TRP A 585 17.54 25.38 -11.96
CA TRP A 585 17.94 26.11 -10.76
C TRP A 585 16.95 27.23 -10.42
N GLU A 586 16.64 28.09 -11.39
CA GLU A 586 15.82 29.29 -11.19
C GLU A 586 14.34 29.02 -10.85
N PRO A 587 13.62 28.09 -11.53
CA PRO A 587 12.20 27.88 -11.27
C PRO A 587 11.92 26.95 -10.07
N LEU A 588 12.95 26.32 -9.50
CA LEU A 588 12.80 25.29 -8.47
C LEU A 588 13.16 25.79 -7.08
N TYR A 589 12.52 25.19 -6.07
CA TYR A 589 12.99 25.33 -4.69
C TYR A 589 14.42 24.78 -4.57
N ILE A 590 15.29 25.47 -3.82
CA ILE A 590 16.73 25.17 -3.75
C ILE A 590 17.01 23.68 -3.46
N CYS A 591 16.36 23.09 -2.45
CA CYS A 591 16.59 21.67 -2.15
C CYS A 591 16.05 20.73 -3.25
N LYS A 592 14.99 21.11 -3.96
CA LYS A 592 14.47 20.35 -5.12
C LYS A 592 15.44 20.42 -6.29
N ALA A 593 16.02 21.60 -6.53
CA ALA A 593 17.05 21.79 -7.54
C ALA A 593 18.28 20.93 -7.23
N ILE A 594 18.79 21.00 -6.00
CA ILE A 594 19.93 20.18 -5.53
C ILE A 594 19.63 18.68 -5.72
N GLU A 595 18.47 18.19 -5.27
CA GLU A 595 18.09 16.78 -5.40
C GLU A 595 18.04 16.34 -6.88
N TYR A 596 17.47 17.18 -7.75
CA TYR A 596 17.39 16.89 -9.18
C TYR A 596 18.75 16.87 -9.86
N ILE A 597 19.58 17.89 -9.62
CA ILE A 597 20.93 18.01 -10.17
C ILE A 597 21.80 16.85 -9.69
N HIS A 598 21.71 16.52 -8.41
CA HIS A 598 22.40 15.37 -7.83
C HIS A 598 22.01 14.06 -8.53
N ASN A 599 20.71 13.84 -8.77
CA ASN A 599 20.24 12.68 -9.53
C ASN A 599 20.76 12.65 -10.97
N ARG A 600 20.88 13.81 -11.65
CA ARG A 600 21.39 13.91 -13.02
C ARG A 600 22.91 13.69 -13.11
N LEU A 601 23.69 14.25 -12.22
CA LEU A 601 25.15 14.16 -12.26
C LEU A 601 25.67 12.84 -11.66
N LEU A 602 25.14 12.41 -10.51
CA LEU A 602 25.61 11.20 -9.83
C LEU A 602 24.81 9.95 -10.18
N GLY A 603 23.65 10.06 -10.82
CA GLY A 603 22.83 8.90 -11.17
C GLY A 603 22.09 8.27 -10.01
N ARG A 604 21.97 8.97 -8.88
CA ARG A 604 21.21 8.54 -7.71
C ARG A 604 20.59 9.73 -6.98
N PRO A 605 19.46 9.56 -6.28
CA PRO A 605 18.99 10.53 -5.30
C PRO A 605 19.96 10.64 -4.11
N THR A 606 19.78 11.67 -3.28
CA THR A 606 20.57 11.81 -2.06
C THR A 606 20.24 10.69 -1.07
N TYR A 607 21.24 10.33 -0.25
CA TYR A 607 21.06 9.29 0.76
C TYR A 607 20.23 9.76 1.95
N GLY A 608 20.31 11.03 2.31
CA GLY A 608 19.67 11.53 3.51
C GLY A 608 20.03 12.99 3.79
N ARG A 609 19.73 13.40 5.02
CA ARG A 609 19.76 14.82 5.40
C ARG A 609 21.18 15.42 5.45
N GLN A 610 22.20 14.66 5.83
CA GLN A 610 23.58 15.17 5.88
C GLN A 610 24.09 15.60 4.51
N GLU A 611 23.82 14.78 3.48
CA GLU A 611 24.30 15.02 2.11
C GLU A 611 23.63 16.26 1.51
N ILE A 612 22.31 16.37 1.62
CA ILE A 612 21.59 17.55 1.08
C ILE A 612 21.91 18.83 1.86
N ASN A 613 22.10 18.76 3.19
CA ASN A 613 22.53 19.91 3.98
C ASN A 613 23.91 20.41 3.54
N LYS A 614 24.86 19.50 3.24
CA LYS A 614 26.20 19.87 2.78
C LYS A 614 26.12 20.69 1.49
N TYR A 615 25.35 20.24 0.51
CA TYR A 615 25.19 20.97 -0.75
C TYR A 615 24.39 22.26 -0.58
N PHE A 616 23.43 22.28 0.34
CA PHE A 616 22.69 23.51 0.68
C PHE A 616 23.61 24.57 1.30
N ASP A 617 24.52 24.19 2.19
CA ASP A 617 25.50 25.10 2.80
C ASP A 617 26.46 25.69 1.75
N ILE A 618 26.88 24.87 0.78
CA ILE A 618 27.70 25.31 -0.37
C ILE A 618 26.89 26.29 -1.23
N ALA A 619 25.64 25.95 -1.55
CA ALA A 619 24.76 26.82 -2.32
C ALA A 619 24.56 28.18 -1.66
N TYR A 620 24.39 28.20 -0.34
CA TYR A 620 24.21 29.42 0.45
C TYR A 620 25.48 30.27 0.51
N LYS A 621 26.66 29.67 0.73
CA LYS A 621 27.92 30.41 0.91
C LYS A 621 28.61 30.81 -0.40
N GLN A 622 28.60 29.92 -1.38
CA GLN A 622 29.46 29.99 -2.58
C GLN A 622 28.67 30.05 -3.89
N GLY A 623 27.36 29.77 -3.84
CA GLY A 623 26.46 29.86 -4.99
C GLY A 623 26.44 28.63 -5.88
N TYR A 624 25.72 28.76 -6.99
CA TYR A 624 25.34 27.65 -7.88
C TYR A 624 26.52 26.91 -8.52
N TYR A 625 27.49 27.64 -9.10
CA TYR A 625 28.59 27.03 -9.86
C TYR A 625 29.44 26.09 -9.00
N GLN A 626 29.66 26.47 -7.73
CA GLN A 626 30.43 25.69 -6.77
C GLN A 626 29.68 24.44 -6.30
N VAL A 627 28.35 24.42 -6.34
CA VAL A 627 27.57 23.18 -6.12
C VAL A 627 27.82 22.17 -7.22
N ILE A 628 27.87 22.61 -8.48
CA ILE A 628 28.18 21.73 -9.63
C ILE A 628 29.59 21.18 -9.50
N ASP A 629 30.56 22.04 -9.19
CA ASP A 629 31.96 21.62 -8.98
C ASP A 629 32.07 20.61 -7.84
N ALA A 630 31.44 20.90 -6.69
CA ALA A 630 31.46 19.99 -5.54
C ALA A 630 30.84 18.60 -5.83
N ILE A 631 29.88 18.51 -6.75
CA ILE A 631 29.27 17.22 -7.14
C ILE A 631 30.19 16.46 -8.11
N ILE A 632 30.75 17.15 -9.11
CA ILE A 632 31.59 16.52 -10.14
C ILE A 632 32.98 16.15 -9.60
N ASP A 633 33.52 16.94 -8.69
CA ASP A 633 34.81 16.68 -8.02
C ASP A 633 34.68 15.71 -6.84
N SER A 634 33.48 15.19 -6.60
CA SER A 634 33.26 14.20 -5.55
C SER A 634 34.00 12.90 -5.85
N PRO A 635 34.55 12.22 -4.83
CA PRO A 635 35.24 10.95 -5.02
C PRO A 635 34.31 9.88 -5.62
N GLU A 636 33.00 9.96 -5.32
CA GLU A 636 32.03 9.05 -5.92
C GLU A 636 31.89 9.25 -7.43
N TYR A 637 31.89 10.50 -7.92
CA TYR A 637 31.84 10.76 -9.36
C TYR A 637 33.10 10.21 -10.06
N THR A 638 34.27 10.52 -9.51
CA THR A 638 35.56 10.09 -10.07
C THR A 638 35.72 8.57 -10.10
N GLU A 639 35.35 7.85 -9.04
CA GLU A 639 35.43 6.39 -8.99
C GLU A 639 34.40 5.69 -9.89
N THR A 640 33.24 6.29 -10.12
CA THR A 640 32.14 5.64 -10.84
C THR A 640 32.19 5.92 -12.33
N PHE A 641 32.42 7.19 -12.70
CA PHE A 641 32.41 7.63 -14.08
C PHE A 641 33.80 7.94 -14.63
N GLY A 642 34.74 8.39 -13.77
CA GLY A 642 36.02 8.92 -14.21
C GLY A 642 35.86 10.05 -15.24
N ASP A 643 36.83 10.16 -16.14
CA ASP A 643 36.90 11.30 -17.07
C ASP A 643 36.27 11.02 -18.44
N ASN A 644 36.04 9.73 -18.74
CA ASN A 644 35.71 9.27 -20.10
C ASN A 644 34.29 8.73 -20.24
N THR A 645 33.52 8.57 -19.14
CA THR A 645 32.20 7.95 -19.21
C THR A 645 31.09 8.95 -18.96
N VAL A 646 30.01 8.86 -19.74
CA VAL A 646 28.83 9.72 -19.54
C VAL A 646 28.07 9.22 -18.31
N PRO A 647 27.62 10.10 -17.40
CA PRO A 647 26.81 9.68 -16.27
C PRO A 647 25.56 8.92 -16.68
N TYR A 648 25.15 7.94 -15.88
CA TYR A 648 23.96 7.13 -16.13
C TYR A 648 23.17 6.89 -14.84
N GLU A 649 21.91 6.48 -14.96
CA GLU A 649 21.06 6.18 -13.80
C GLU A 649 21.55 4.92 -13.08
N ARG A 650 22.15 5.08 -11.92
CA ARG A 650 22.72 4.01 -11.09
C ARG A 650 21.72 3.48 -10.06
N TYR A 651 20.91 4.36 -9.49
CA TYR A 651 19.96 4.04 -8.42
C TYR A 651 18.61 4.67 -8.65
N THR A 652 17.60 3.98 -8.16
CA THR A 652 16.20 4.44 -8.16
C THR A 652 15.60 4.22 -6.79
N THR A 653 14.56 4.99 -6.46
CA THR A 653 13.76 4.76 -5.26
C THR A 653 12.80 3.58 -5.48
N PRO A 654 12.34 2.89 -4.41
CA PRO A 654 11.27 1.91 -4.48
C PRO A 654 10.04 2.39 -5.27
N ALA A 655 9.61 3.63 -5.05
CA ALA A 655 8.52 4.25 -5.80
C ALA A 655 8.83 4.36 -7.31
N GLY A 656 10.05 4.79 -7.67
CA GLY A 656 10.49 4.86 -9.07
C GLY A 656 10.53 3.50 -9.76
N ILE A 657 10.88 2.43 -9.04
CA ILE A 657 10.86 1.06 -9.55
C ILE A 657 9.43 0.57 -9.76
N ALA A 658 8.56 0.77 -8.77
CA ALA A 658 7.16 0.36 -8.83
C ALA A 658 6.46 0.93 -10.09
N LEU A 659 6.71 2.20 -10.41
CA LEU A 659 6.19 2.86 -11.63
C LEU A 659 6.64 2.19 -12.94
N ARG A 660 7.79 1.51 -12.93
CA ARG A 660 8.37 0.84 -14.11
C ARG A 660 8.01 -0.65 -14.17
N SER A 661 8.03 -1.36 -13.05
CA SER A 661 7.92 -2.83 -13.01
C SER A 661 6.51 -3.36 -12.74
N LEU A 662 5.68 -2.66 -11.96
CA LEU A 662 4.36 -3.15 -11.54
C LEU A 662 3.26 -2.79 -12.56
N ARG A 663 3.61 -2.74 -13.85
CA ARG A 663 2.63 -2.51 -14.93
C ARG A 663 1.96 -3.85 -15.29
N PRO A 664 0.64 -3.89 -15.54
CA PRO A 664 -0.10 -5.14 -15.79
C PRO A 664 0.56 -6.04 -16.84
N GLY A 665 0.95 -5.46 -17.99
CA GLY A 665 1.59 -6.21 -19.08
C GLY A 665 2.95 -6.84 -18.73
N ILE A 666 3.69 -6.30 -17.75
CA ILE A 666 4.97 -6.89 -17.28
C ILE A 666 4.71 -7.99 -16.25
N ILE A 667 3.70 -7.80 -15.40
CA ILE A 667 3.29 -8.75 -14.36
C ILE A 667 2.80 -10.05 -15.02
N ASP A 668 1.91 -9.96 -16.02
CA ASP A 668 1.33 -11.12 -16.69
C ASP A 668 2.37 -12.03 -17.35
N GLN A 669 3.43 -11.45 -17.92
CA GLN A 669 4.53 -12.22 -18.50
C GLN A 669 5.30 -13.05 -17.46
N ARG A 670 5.41 -12.55 -16.22
CA ARG A 670 6.09 -13.26 -15.13
C ARG A 670 5.23 -14.37 -14.55
N PHE A 671 3.93 -14.12 -14.37
CA PHE A 671 3.02 -15.11 -13.78
C PHE A 671 2.58 -16.19 -14.76
N LYS A 672 2.50 -15.92 -16.07
CA LYS A 672 2.27 -16.96 -17.09
C LYS A 672 3.33 -18.08 -17.08
N LYS A 673 4.55 -17.80 -16.58
CA LYS A 673 5.60 -18.83 -16.42
C LYS A 673 5.39 -19.78 -15.24
N VAL A 674 4.52 -19.45 -14.27
CA VAL A 674 4.34 -20.26 -13.04
C VAL A 674 3.27 -21.34 -13.20
N ILE A 675 2.42 -21.26 -14.23
CA ILE A 675 1.65 -22.42 -14.67
C ILE A 675 2.60 -23.28 -15.49
N THR A 676 3.49 -24.01 -14.81
CA THR A 676 4.04 -25.22 -15.39
C THR A 676 2.83 -26.07 -15.73
N SER A 677 2.57 -26.28 -17.02
CA SER A 677 1.60 -27.27 -17.49
C SER A 677 2.13 -28.63 -17.04
N LYS A 678 1.94 -28.97 -15.76
CA LYS A 678 2.15 -30.33 -15.29
C LYS A 678 1.18 -31.16 -16.11
N SER A 679 1.73 -32.03 -16.94
CA SER A 679 0.96 -33.06 -17.61
C SER A 679 0.10 -33.74 -16.55
N ALA A 680 -1.18 -33.94 -16.86
CA ALA A 680 -2.05 -34.62 -15.92
C ALA A 680 -1.44 -35.99 -15.56
N ARG A 681 -1.57 -36.41 -14.30
CA ARG A 681 -0.90 -37.63 -13.79
C ARG A 681 -1.20 -38.88 -14.62
N PHE A 682 -2.37 -38.96 -15.25
CA PHE A 682 -2.70 -40.05 -16.18
C PHE A 682 -1.83 -40.05 -17.43
N VAL A 683 -1.43 -38.87 -17.93
CA VAL A 683 -0.48 -38.72 -19.03
C VAL A 683 0.89 -39.20 -18.56
N GLU A 684 1.36 -38.81 -17.37
CA GLU A 684 2.66 -39.25 -16.84
C GLU A 684 2.74 -40.77 -16.63
N LEU A 685 1.64 -41.40 -16.23
CA LEU A 685 1.55 -42.86 -16.08
C LEU A 685 1.47 -43.59 -17.42
N GLY A 686 0.91 -42.95 -18.45
CA GLY A 686 0.79 -43.51 -19.81
C GLY A 686 1.98 -43.20 -20.74
N THR A 687 2.79 -42.19 -20.42
CA THR A 687 3.95 -41.80 -21.22
C THR A 687 5.10 -42.77 -21.02
N VAL A 688 5.62 -43.28 -22.14
CA VAL A 688 6.83 -44.08 -22.17
C VAL A 688 8.03 -43.20 -21.78
N LYS A 689 8.79 -43.62 -20.76
CA LYS A 689 9.93 -42.86 -20.22
C LYS A 689 11.25 -43.13 -20.93
N GLU A 690 11.34 -44.23 -21.67
CA GLU A 690 12.55 -44.68 -22.35
C GLU A 690 12.63 -44.09 -23.77
N MET A 691 13.82 -43.63 -24.16
CA MET A 691 14.10 -43.27 -25.55
C MET A 691 14.17 -44.54 -26.38
N ARG A 692 13.13 -44.82 -27.16
CA ARG A 692 13.07 -46.01 -28.00
C ARG A 692 13.83 -45.78 -29.29
N SER A 693 14.82 -46.63 -29.55
CA SER A 693 15.46 -46.72 -30.85
C SER A 693 14.56 -47.44 -31.85
N SER A 694 14.84 -47.32 -33.15
CA SER A 694 14.12 -48.06 -34.19
C SER A 694 14.15 -49.58 -33.93
N ASN A 695 15.26 -50.10 -33.42
CA ASN A 695 15.43 -51.52 -33.12
C ASN A 695 14.55 -51.97 -31.94
N ASP A 696 14.40 -51.13 -30.91
CA ASP A 696 13.51 -51.39 -29.77
C ASP A 696 12.02 -51.30 -30.18
N ILE A 697 11.69 -50.40 -31.09
CA ILE A 697 10.34 -50.35 -31.66
C ILE A 697 10.06 -51.64 -32.45
N GLN A 698 11.01 -52.07 -33.28
CA GLN A 698 10.85 -53.25 -34.12
C GLN A 698 10.76 -54.55 -33.30
N SER A 699 11.56 -54.70 -32.24
CA SER A 699 11.49 -55.87 -31.35
C SER A 699 10.13 -55.96 -30.65
N ARG A 700 9.60 -54.83 -30.16
CA ARG A 700 8.27 -54.75 -29.53
C ARG A 700 7.13 -54.95 -30.52
N ILE A 701 7.28 -54.57 -31.79
CA ILE A 701 6.31 -54.91 -32.84
C ILE A 701 6.32 -56.42 -33.11
N SER A 702 7.50 -57.04 -33.13
CA SER A 702 7.65 -58.48 -33.37
C SER A 702 7.34 -59.39 -32.16
N GLN A 703 6.91 -58.82 -31.02
CA GLN A 703 6.70 -59.60 -29.81
C GLN A 703 5.44 -60.49 -29.90
N GLY A 704 5.51 -61.68 -29.28
CA GLY A 704 4.39 -62.63 -29.21
C GLY A 704 4.43 -63.70 -30.31
N VAL A 705 3.30 -64.39 -30.48
CA VAL A 705 3.11 -65.33 -31.59
C VAL A 705 2.99 -64.54 -32.89
N THR A 706 3.46 -65.11 -33.99
CA THR A 706 3.43 -64.45 -35.30
C THR A 706 2.00 -64.07 -35.70
N SER A 707 1.85 -62.90 -36.33
CA SER A 707 0.56 -62.40 -36.83
C SER A 707 -0.06 -63.30 -37.91
N LEU A 708 0.70 -64.24 -38.46
CA LEU A 708 0.21 -65.28 -39.36
C LEU A 708 -0.96 -66.08 -38.79
N ARG A 709 -1.02 -66.25 -37.46
CA ARG A 709 -2.15 -66.89 -36.79
C ARG A 709 -3.47 -66.13 -37.02
N ASP A 710 -3.42 -64.81 -36.96
CA ASP A 710 -4.61 -63.97 -37.10
C ASP A 710 -4.96 -63.74 -38.59
N GLN A 711 -4.01 -63.98 -39.49
CA GLN A 711 -4.15 -63.80 -40.95
C GLN A 711 -4.45 -65.10 -41.72
N SER A 712 -4.50 -66.25 -41.05
CA SER A 712 -4.76 -67.53 -41.71
C SER A 712 -6.20 -67.62 -42.22
N ILE A 713 -6.36 -67.95 -43.50
CA ILE A 713 -7.67 -68.17 -44.13
C ILE A 713 -7.99 -69.67 -44.07
N VAL A 714 -9.16 -70.01 -43.55
CA VAL A 714 -9.69 -71.38 -43.52
C VAL A 714 -10.65 -71.55 -44.69
N PHE A 715 -10.45 -72.61 -45.48
CA PHE A 715 -11.32 -72.95 -46.60
C PHE A 715 -12.30 -74.02 -46.17
N GLU A 716 -13.59 -73.68 -46.15
CA GLU A 716 -14.69 -74.57 -45.79
C GLU A 716 -15.67 -74.71 -46.96
N VAL A 717 -16.14 -75.93 -47.20
CA VAL A 717 -17.04 -76.26 -48.30
C VAL A 717 -18.40 -76.69 -47.76
N ASN A 718 -19.37 -75.78 -47.81
CA ASN A 718 -20.75 -76.06 -47.44
C ASN A 718 -21.57 -76.56 -48.65
N SER A 719 -22.77 -77.10 -48.40
CA SER A 719 -23.73 -77.53 -49.45
C SER A 719 -24.08 -76.43 -50.44
N ASP A 720 -23.97 -75.16 -50.06
CA ASP A 720 -24.40 -74.01 -50.85
C ASP A 720 -23.23 -73.29 -51.56
N SER A 721 -22.03 -73.90 -51.55
CA SER A 721 -20.80 -73.29 -52.09
C SER A 721 -20.80 -73.12 -53.61
N ASN A 722 -20.42 -71.94 -54.10
CA ASN A 722 -20.29 -71.67 -55.53
C ASN A 722 -19.16 -72.50 -56.18
N LYS A 723 -19.25 -72.75 -57.49
CA LYS A 723 -18.22 -73.47 -58.25
C LYS A 723 -16.82 -72.86 -58.10
N GLU A 724 -16.73 -71.53 -58.07
CA GLU A 724 -15.46 -70.81 -57.85
C GLU A 724 -14.86 -71.08 -56.46
N MET A 725 -15.69 -71.19 -55.41
CA MET A 725 -15.20 -71.54 -54.06
C MET A 725 -14.73 -72.99 -53.99
N LEU A 726 -15.38 -73.91 -54.72
CA LEU A 726 -14.92 -75.29 -54.85
C LEU A 726 -13.57 -75.36 -55.57
N GLU A 727 -13.39 -74.61 -56.66
CA GLU A 727 -12.10 -74.53 -57.36
C GLU A 727 -11.00 -73.92 -56.47
N GLN A 728 -11.33 -72.92 -55.65
CA GLN A 728 -10.39 -72.34 -54.68
C GLN A 728 -10.03 -73.31 -53.55
N ALA A 729 -11.01 -74.03 -52.98
CA ALA A 729 -10.78 -75.02 -51.94
C ALA A 729 -9.96 -76.21 -52.45
N LEU A 730 -10.24 -76.66 -53.68
CA LEU A 730 -9.45 -77.69 -54.38
C LEU A 730 -8.00 -77.23 -54.55
N ARG A 731 -7.79 -76.00 -55.04
CA ARG A 731 -6.44 -75.44 -55.18
C ARG A 731 -5.74 -75.25 -53.83
N ALA A 732 -6.47 -74.85 -52.79
CA ALA A 732 -5.95 -74.75 -51.43
C ALA A 732 -5.53 -76.12 -50.89
N ALA A 733 -6.30 -77.17 -51.14
CA ALA A 733 -5.95 -78.54 -50.76
C ALA A 733 -4.67 -79.02 -51.46
N TYR A 734 -4.47 -78.69 -52.75
CA TYR A 734 -3.20 -78.96 -53.43
C TYR A 734 -2.03 -78.27 -52.77
N ARG A 735 -2.17 -76.98 -52.46
CA ARG A 735 -1.11 -76.23 -51.78
C ARG A 735 -0.83 -76.75 -50.37
N GLN A 736 -1.83 -77.23 -49.66
CA GLN A 736 -1.64 -77.76 -48.31
C GLN A 736 -0.92 -79.10 -48.33
N ILE A 737 -1.33 -80.02 -49.21
CA ILE A 737 -0.81 -81.39 -49.24
C ILE A 737 0.55 -81.46 -49.95
N PHE A 738 0.73 -80.70 -51.03
CA PHE A 738 1.96 -80.70 -51.82
C PHE A 738 2.88 -79.50 -51.57
N GLU A 739 2.52 -78.63 -50.60
CA GLU A 739 3.21 -77.37 -50.24
C GLU A 739 3.26 -76.30 -51.36
N ARG A 740 2.83 -76.62 -52.59
CA ARG A 740 2.85 -75.75 -53.78
C ARG A 740 1.83 -76.20 -54.83
N ASP A 741 1.56 -75.36 -55.83
CA ASP A 741 0.66 -75.69 -56.95
C ASP A 741 1.27 -76.77 -57.86
N LEU A 742 0.43 -77.64 -58.42
CA LEU A 742 0.82 -78.86 -59.16
C LEU A 742 1.58 -78.60 -60.48
N ASN A 743 1.40 -77.43 -61.09
CA ASN A 743 1.88 -77.10 -62.44
C ASN A 743 3.39 -77.29 -62.67
N SER A 744 4.19 -77.40 -61.61
CA SER A 744 5.65 -77.42 -61.67
C SER A 744 6.27 -78.82 -61.62
N PHE A 745 5.53 -79.86 -61.23
CA PHE A 745 6.09 -81.21 -61.04
C PHE A 745 5.16 -82.37 -61.46
N SER A 746 3.95 -82.08 -61.94
CA SER A 746 3.09 -83.09 -62.58
C SER A 746 3.19 -83.00 -64.11
N ILE A 747 3.02 -84.14 -64.79
CA ILE A 747 3.09 -84.24 -66.27
C ILE A 747 1.75 -83.83 -66.92
N GLY A 748 0.74 -83.53 -66.10
CA GLY A 748 -0.63 -83.16 -66.51
C GLY A 748 -1.54 -84.38 -66.65
N GLY A 749 -2.72 -84.35 -65.99
CA GLY A 749 -3.76 -85.39 -66.11
C GLY A 749 -3.92 -86.37 -64.93
N GLU A 750 -3.03 -86.36 -63.95
CA GLU A 750 -3.00 -87.36 -62.85
C GLU A 750 -4.18 -87.27 -61.87
N PHE A 751 -4.82 -86.10 -61.77
CA PHE A 751 -5.90 -85.84 -60.79
C PHE A 751 -7.24 -85.46 -61.42
N LEU A 752 -7.39 -85.54 -62.76
CA LEU A 752 -8.62 -85.14 -63.45
C LEU A 752 -9.88 -85.86 -62.93
N ASP A 753 -9.73 -87.13 -62.55
CA ASP A 753 -10.83 -87.93 -61.99
C ASP A 753 -11.23 -87.43 -60.59
N ILE A 754 -10.25 -87.02 -59.76
CA ILE A 754 -10.50 -86.49 -58.42
C ILE A 754 -11.05 -85.05 -58.50
N GLU A 755 -10.51 -84.25 -59.41
CA GLU A 755 -10.95 -82.87 -59.69
C GLU A 755 -12.41 -82.85 -60.12
N SER A 756 -12.75 -83.65 -61.14
CA SER A 756 -14.12 -83.74 -61.64
C SER A 756 -15.07 -84.32 -60.58
N ALA A 757 -14.66 -85.33 -59.81
CA ALA A 757 -15.47 -85.87 -58.71
C ALA A 757 -15.72 -84.83 -57.60
N PHE A 758 -14.75 -83.99 -57.26
CA PHE A 758 -14.92 -82.95 -56.24
C PHE A 758 -15.76 -81.78 -56.72
N LEU A 759 -15.52 -81.28 -57.95
CA LEU A 759 -16.31 -80.21 -58.53
C LEU A 759 -17.77 -80.61 -58.75
N ASN A 760 -18.02 -81.90 -59.03
CA ASN A 760 -19.36 -82.49 -59.10
C ASN A 760 -19.92 -82.90 -57.72
N ARG A 761 -19.22 -82.62 -56.62
CA ARG A 761 -19.60 -82.89 -55.22
C ARG A 761 -19.85 -84.37 -54.88
N GLN A 762 -19.20 -85.28 -55.60
CA GLN A 762 -19.28 -86.73 -55.32
C GLN A 762 -18.37 -87.15 -54.17
N ILE A 763 -17.35 -86.33 -53.86
CA ILE A 763 -16.41 -86.55 -52.74
C ILE A 763 -16.37 -85.34 -51.80
N CYS A 764 -16.23 -85.61 -50.50
CA CYS A 764 -16.06 -84.56 -49.49
C CYS A 764 -14.61 -84.05 -49.46
N VAL A 765 -14.34 -82.90 -48.81
CA VAL A 765 -12.96 -82.37 -48.66
C VAL A 765 -12.06 -83.38 -47.95
N LYS A 766 -12.56 -84.08 -46.93
CA LYS A 766 -11.84 -85.16 -46.25
C LYS A 766 -11.41 -86.28 -47.20
N GLU A 767 -12.32 -86.74 -48.07
CA GLU A 767 -12.03 -87.79 -49.05
C GLU A 767 -11.10 -87.29 -50.15
N LEU A 768 -11.20 -86.01 -50.52
CA LEU A 768 -10.26 -85.35 -51.42
C LEU A 768 -8.85 -85.32 -50.82
N VAL A 769 -8.69 -84.92 -49.55
CA VAL A 769 -7.39 -84.91 -48.86
C VAL A 769 -6.81 -86.32 -48.79
N GLU A 770 -7.63 -87.32 -48.46
CA GLU A 770 -7.21 -88.72 -48.40
C GLU A 770 -6.74 -89.24 -49.76
N LYS A 771 -7.54 -89.05 -50.82
CA LYS A 771 -7.18 -89.50 -52.18
C LYS A 771 -5.93 -88.80 -52.72
N LEU A 772 -5.74 -87.51 -52.39
CA LEU A 772 -4.54 -86.78 -52.80
C LEU A 772 -3.28 -87.26 -52.06
N ALA A 773 -3.38 -87.50 -50.75
CA ALA A 773 -2.26 -88.01 -49.97
C ALA A 773 -1.94 -89.50 -50.24
N LEU A 774 -2.89 -90.27 -50.78
CA LEU A 774 -2.68 -91.65 -51.24
C LEU A 774 -2.10 -91.76 -52.66
N SER A 775 -1.99 -90.64 -53.37
CA SER A 775 -1.51 -90.63 -54.75
C SER A 775 -0.05 -91.07 -54.89
N GLU A 776 0.29 -91.65 -56.04
CA GLU A 776 1.67 -91.99 -56.37
C GLU A 776 2.59 -90.76 -56.36
N LEU A 777 2.05 -89.59 -56.72
CA LEU A 777 2.77 -88.33 -56.69
C LEU A 777 3.18 -87.97 -55.26
N TYR A 778 2.27 -88.07 -54.29
CA TYR A 778 2.60 -87.81 -52.88
C TYR A 778 3.67 -88.78 -52.38
N GLY A 779 3.60 -90.05 -52.81
CA GLY A 779 4.65 -91.04 -52.57
C GLY A 779 6.02 -90.63 -53.13
N LYS A 780 6.07 -90.12 -54.36
CA LYS A 780 7.32 -89.67 -55.00
C LYS A 780 7.94 -88.45 -54.29
N GLU A 781 7.13 -87.49 -53.86
CA GLU A 781 7.65 -86.24 -53.29
C GLU A 781 7.99 -86.33 -51.79
N PHE A 782 7.14 -86.99 -50.98
CA PHE A 782 7.25 -86.93 -49.52
C PHE A 782 7.51 -88.28 -48.83
N TYR A 783 7.47 -89.40 -49.56
CA TYR A 783 7.75 -90.73 -48.99
C TYR A 783 9.09 -91.32 -49.47
N GLN A 784 9.32 -91.39 -50.78
CA GLN A 784 10.53 -91.99 -51.36
C GLN A 784 11.86 -91.29 -50.98
N PRO A 785 11.97 -89.96 -50.94
CA PRO A 785 13.25 -89.29 -50.68
C PRO A 785 13.59 -89.17 -49.19
N TYR A 786 12.69 -89.56 -48.28
CA TYR A 786 12.82 -89.28 -46.84
C TYR A 786 12.67 -90.53 -45.97
N PRO A 787 13.35 -90.60 -44.81
CA PRO A 787 13.16 -91.70 -43.86
C PRO A 787 11.80 -91.62 -43.17
N ASN A 788 11.27 -92.75 -42.68
CA ASN A 788 9.95 -92.85 -42.05
C ASN A 788 9.69 -91.79 -40.96
N THR A 789 10.68 -91.44 -40.15
CA THR A 789 10.52 -90.40 -39.11
C THR A 789 10.23 -89.02 -39.70
N LYS A 790 10.86 -88.69 -40.83
CA LYS A 790 10.60 -87.45 -41.58
C LYS A 790 9.25 -87.51 -42.29
N VAL A 791 8.87 -88.68 -42.81
CA VAL A 791 7.54 -88.91 -43.39
C VAL A 791 6.44 -88.69 -42.35
N ILE A 792 6.64 -89.12 -41.09
CA ILE A 792 5.66 -88.90 -40.01
C ILE A 792 5.50 -87.41 -39.72
N GLU A 793 6.60 -86.68 -39.64
CA GLU A 793 6.63 -85.23 -39.46
C GLU A 793 5.93 -84.48 -40.59
N LEU A 794 6.19 -84.85 -41.85
CA LEU A 794 5.54 -84.25 -43.01
C LEU A 794 4.06 -84.63 -43.09
N GLY A 795 3.71 -85.90 -42.86
CA GLY A 795 2.31 -86.35 -42.87
C GLY A 795 1.47 -85.65 -41.80
N THR A 796 1.99 -85.51 -40.58
CA THR A 796 1.32 -84.74 -39.52
C THR A 796 1.26 -83.24 -39.85
N LYS A 797 2.29 -82.68 -40.51
CA LYS A 797 2.27 -81.30 -41.01
C LYS A 797 1.15 -81.08 -42.03
N HIS A 798 1.09 -81.89 -43.10
CA HIS A 798 0.14 -81.71 -44.20
C HIS A 798 -1.31 -81.97 -43.78
N ILE A 799 -1.55 -83.05 -43.03
CA ILE A 799 -2.90 -83.55 -42.76
C ILE A 799 -3.44 -83.03 -41.42
N LEU A 800 -2.62 -82.99 -40.37
CA LEU A 800 -3.06 -82.52 -39.05
C LEU A 800 -2.74 -81.06 -38.77
N GLY A 801 -1.93 -80.41 -39.62
CA GLY A 801 -1.56 -79.01 -39.45
C GLY A 801 -0.53 -78.77 -38.35
N ARG A 802 0.12 -79.83 -37.82
CA ARG A 802 1.01 -79.76 -36.65
C ARG A 802 2.19 -80.76 -36.70
N ALA A 803 3.11 -80.65 -35.76
CA ALA A 803 4.21 -81.61 -35.57
C ALA A 803 3.73 -82.80 -34.72
N PRO A 804 4.50 -83.91 -34.67
CA PRO A 804 4.25 -85.00 -33.73
C PRO A 804 4.30 -84.52 -32.27
N ASN A 805 3.35 -84.93 -31.45
CA ASN A 805 3.14 -84.50 -30.08
C ASN A 805 4.18 -85.08 -29.11
N ASN A 806 4.40 -86.40 -29.18
CA ASN A 806 5.26 -87.12 -28.23
C ASN A 806 5.91 -88.36 -28.86
N GLN A 807 6.81 -89.00 -28.12
CA GLN A 807 7.54 -90.18 -28.59
C GLN A 807 6.63 -91.38 -28.87
N ALA A 808 5.53 -91.51 -28.12
CA ALA A 808 4.55 -92.58 -28.34
C ALA A 808 3.88 -92.47 -29.71
N GLU A 809 3.51 -91.26 -30.14
CA GLU A 809 2.93 -91.00 -31.47
C GLU A 809 3.93 -91.34 -32.59
N ILE A 810 5.20 -90.94 -32.44
CA ILE A 810 6.26 -91.29 -33.41
C ILE A 810 6.44 -92.81 -33.49
N ARG A 811 6.52 -93.52 -32.35
CA ARG A 811 6.64 -94.98 -32.33
C ARG A 811 5.44 -95.67 -32.97
N PHE A 812 4.24 -95.19 -32.66
CA PHE A 812 2.99 -95.71 -33.21
C PHE A 812 2.95 -95.59 -34.74
N PHE A 813 3.24 -94.41 -35.28
CA PHE A 813 3.25 -94.21 -36.72
C PHE A 813 4.42 -94.88 -37.43
N ASN A 814 5.59 -94.97 -36.79
CA ASN A 814 6.73 -95.68 -37.36
C ASN A 814 6.42 -97.18 -37.49
N GLN A 815 5.73 -97.78 -36.51
CA GLN A 815 5.27 -99.16 -36.60
C GLN A 815 4.26 -99.37 -37.73
N ILE A 816 3.35 -98.42 -37.95
CA ILE A 816 2.38 -98.48 -39.06
C ILE A 816 3.10 -98.38 -40.41
N LEU A 817 4.00 -97.42 -40.58
CA LEU A 817 4.76 -97.25 -41.81
C LEU A 817 5.63 -98.47 -42.13
N ALA A 818 6.26 -99.07 -41.11
CA ALA A 818 7.10 -100.26 -41.29
C ALA A 818 6.31 -101.52 -41.63
N SER A 819 5.07 -101.66 -41.13
CA SER A 819 4.28 -102.89 -41.30
C SER A 819 3.29 -102.85 -42.47
N LYS A 820 2.69 -101.70 -42.76
CA LYS A 820 1.56 -101.56 -43.70
C LYS A 820 1.79 -100.50 -44.78
N GLY A 821 2.90 -99.76 -44.73
CA GLY A 821 3.26 -98.75 -45.73
C GLY A 821 2.49 -97.44 -45.61
N LEU A 822 2.63 -96.59 -46.65
CA LEU A 822 2.11 -95.21 -46.66
C LEU A 822 0.58 -95.14 -46.61
N SER A 823 -0.12 -96.05 -47.30
CA SER A 823 -1.57 -95.99 -47.43
C SER A 823 -2.30 -96.13 -46.09
N ALA A 824 -1.84 -97.05 -45.24
CA ALA A 824 -2.36 -97.24 -43.90
C ALA A 824 -2.00 -96.10 -42.93
N PHE A 825 -0.89 -95.41 -43.17
CA PHE A 825 -0.49 -94.25 -42.38
C PHE A 825 -1.38 -93.04 -42.65
N ILE A 826 -1.65 -92.74 -43.93
CA ILE A 826 -2.52 -91.62 -44.34
C ILE A 826 -3.96 -91.84 -43.87
N SER A 827 -4.52 -93.04 -44.09
CA SER A 827 -5.88 -93.34 -43.62
C SER A 827 -5.98 -93.21 -42.10
N LYS A 828 -4.94 -93.61 -41.33
CA LYS A 828 -4.93 -93.40 -39.87
C LYS A 828 -4.79 -91.96 -39.42
N LEU A 829 -4.19 -91.07 -40.21
CA LEU A 829 -4.21 -89.64 -39.90
C LEU A 829 -5.60 -89.03 -40.17
N VAL A 830 -6.21 -89.35 -41.33
CA VAL A 830 -7.50 -88.79 -41.76
C VAL A 830 -8.69 -89.36 -40.96
N GLU A 831 -8.63 -90.62 -40.54
CA GLU A 831 -9.65 -91.25 -39.67
C GLU A 831 -9.50 -90.85 -38.19
N SER A 832 -8.41 -90.19 -37.80
CA SER A 832 -8.16 -89.87 -36.40
C SER A 832 -9.27 -89.00 -35.78
N ASN A 833 -9.53 -89.21 -34.49
CA ASN A 833 -10.47 -88.38 -33.75
C ASN A 833 -10.07 -86.90 -33.76
N GLU A 834 -8.76 -86.62 -33.82
CA GLU A 834 -8.25 -85.25 -33.93
C GLU A 834 -8.62 -84.61 -35.26
N TYR A 835 -8.40 -85.29 -36.39
CA TYR A 835 -8.76 -84.77 -37.70
C TYR A 835 -10.26 -84.46 -37.78
N ASN A 836 -11.11 -85.38 -37.30
CA ASN A 836 -12.55 -85.19 -37.28
C ASN A 836 -12.98 -84.03 -36.37
N ALA A 837 -12.32 -83.83 -35.21
CA ALA A 837 -12.67 -82.77 -34.27
C ALA A 837 -12.26 -81.37 -34.76
N VAL A 838 -11.16 -81.26 -35.50
CA VAL A 838 -10.61 -79.97 -35.95
C VAL A 838 -11.11 -79.59 -37.33
N TYR A 839 -11.15 -80.54 -38.26
CA TYR A 839 -11.45 -80.26 -39.67
C TYR A 839 -12.80 -80.82 -40.13
N GLY A 840 -13.28 -81.91 -39.52
CA GLY A 840 -14.51 -82.57 -39.96
C GLY A 840 -14.41 -83.10 -41.39
N LYS A 841 -15.52 -83.02 -42.15
CA LYS A 841 -15.59 -83.49 -43.54
C LYS A 841 -15.32 -82.39 -44.58
N ASP A 842 -15.46 -81.15 -44.18
CA ASP A 842 -15.76 -80.03 -45.09
C ASP A 842 -14.66 -78.95 -45.11
N THR A 843 -13.68 -79.02 -44.20
CA THR A 843 -12.62 -78.01 -44.13
C THR A 843 -11.28 -78.56 -44.60
N VAL A 844 -10.55 -77.72 -45.34
CA VAL A 844 -9.19 -78.05 -45.79
C VAL A 844 -8.22 -77.88 -44.62
N PRO A 845 -7.29 -78.83 -44.38
CA PRO A 845 -6.29 -78.67 -43.34
C PRO A 845 -5.49 -77.37 -43.50
N TYR A 846 -5.14 -76.76 -42.38
CA TYR A 846 -4.40 -75.48 -42.36
C TYR A 846 -3.33 -75.50 -41.27
N ARG A 847 -2.39 -74.54 -41.33
CA ARG A 847 -1.35 -74.39 -40.30
C ARG A 847 -1.99 -74.06 -38.95
N ARG A 848 -1.79 -74.93 -37.97
CA ARG A 848 -2.26 -74.72 -36.59
C ARG A 848 -1.12 -74.21 -35.70
N PHE A 849 -1.48 -73.48 -34.66
CA PHE A 849 -0.56 -72.97 -33.63
C PHE A 849 -0.87 -73.62 -32.28
N PRO A 850 -0.43 -74.87 -32.04
CA PRO A 850 -0.77 -75.63 -30.83
C PRO A 850 -0.07 -75.05 -29.60
N THR A 851 -0.78 -74.95 -28.46
CA THR A 851 -0.24 -74.33 -27.22
C THR A 851 0.03 -75.34 -26.10
N LEU A 852 -0.82 -76.34 -25.92
CA LEU A 852 -0.81 -77.22 -24.74
C LEU A 852 0.35 -78.25 -24.72
N PRO A 853 0.69 -78.95 -25.82
CA PRO A 853 1.77 -79.93 -25.77
C PRO A 853 3.17 -79.25 -25.72
N ALA A 854 4.02 -79.71 -24.80
CA ALA A 854 5.21 -78.99 -24.34
C ALA A 854 6.18 -78.47 -25.42
N ALA A 855 6.39 -79.22 -26.50
CA ALA A 855 7.31 -78.83 -27.59
C ALA A 855 6.61 -78.62 -28.93
N ASN A 856 5.28 -78.68 -28.98
CA ASN A 856 4.58 -78.70 -30.27
C ASN A 856 4.56 -77.32 -30.93
N PHE A 857 4.42 -76.23 -30.17
CA PHE A 857 4.52 -74.87 -30.71
C PHE A 857 5.85 -74.59 -31.43
N PRO A 858 7.04 -74.74 -30.80
CA PRO A 858 8.31 -74.47 -31.48
C PRO A 858 8.61 -75.47 -32.61
N ASN A 859 8.18 -76.73 -32.48
CA ASN A 859 8.38 -77.74 -33.53
C ASN A 859 7.51 -77.44 -34.77
N THR A 860 6.27 -77.00 -34.57
CA THR A 860 5.39 -76.58 -35.68
C THR A 860 5.90 -75.32 -36.35
N GLU A 861 6.35 -74.33 -35.56
CA GLU A 861 6.92 -73.10 -36.07
C GLU A 861 8.13 -73.37 -36.97
N THR A 862 9.04 -74.22 -36.51
CA THR A 862 10.22 -74.62 -37.30
C THR A 862 9.85 -75.42 -38.55
N LEU A 863 8.80 -76.24 -38.52
CA LEU A 863 8.36 -77.00 -39.69
C LEU A 863 7.73 -76.15 -40.78
N TYR A 864 6.93 -75.16 -40.41
CA TYR A 864 6.24 -74.30 -41.36
C TYR A 864 7.11 -73.13 -41.84
N ASN A 865 8.13 -72.73 -41.08
CA ASN A 865 9.08 -71.71 -41.53
C ASN A 865 10.19 -72.29 -42.44
N ARG A 866 10.32 -73.63 -42.51
CA ARG A 866 11.18 -74.29 -43.49
C ARG A 866 10.46 -74.42 -44.83
N LEU A 867 11.11 -73.95 -45.89
CA LEU A 867 10.63 -74.09 -47.27
C LEU A 867 10.81 -75.53 -47.77
N THR A 868 10.02 -75.89 -48.79
CA THR A 868 10.12 -77.17 -49.50
C THR A 868 11.56 -77.43 -49.92
N LYS A 869 12.11 -78.59 -49.54
CA LYS A 869 13.49 -79.02 -49.88
C LYS A 869 14.61 -78.06 -49.42
N GLN A 870 14.35 -77.16 -48.46
CA GLN A 870 15.38 -76.26 -47.91
C GLN A 870 16.53 -77.02 -47.23
N ASP A 871 16.20 -78.01 -46.39
CA ASP A 871 17.15 -78.89 -45.71
C ASP A 871 16.57 -80.31 -45.57
N VAL A 872 17.43 -81.34 -45.66
CA VAL A 872 17.05 -82.75 -45.47
C VAL A 872 16.98 -83.15 -43.98
N SER A 873 17.36 -82.26 -43.07
CA SER A 873 17.38 -82.53 -41.63
C SER A 873 15.96 -82.74 -41.05
N ILE A 874 15.87 -83.67 -40.10
CA ILE A 874 14.62 -83.99 -39.39
C ILE A 874 14.45 -83.01 -38.23
N VAL A 875 13.29 -82.33 -38.13
CA VAL A 875 13.05 -81.38 -37.03
C VAL A 875 12.77 -82.14 -35.73
N VAL A 876 11.94 -83.18 -35.81
CA VAL A 876 11.63 -84.05 -34.67
C VAL A 876 12.11 -85.49 -34.94
N PRO A 877 13.40 -85.82 -34.70
CA PRO A 877 13.91 -87.18 -34.90
C PRO A 877 13.40 -88.15 -33.82
N SER A 878 13.41 -87.72 -32.56
CA SER A 878 12.80 -88.36 -31.40
C SER A 878 12.82 -87.39 -30.23
N PHE A 879 12.03 -87.65 -29.19
CA PHE A 879 12.11 -86.89 -27.94
C PHE A 879 13.24 -87.43 -27.05
N LYS A 880 13.90 -86.54 -26.31
CA LYS A 880 14.95 -86.90 -25.35
C LYS A 880 14.40 -87.90 -24.31
N LYS A 881 15.24 -88.85 -23.90
CA LYS A 881 14.88 -89.86 -22.89
C LYS A 881 14.49 -89.18 -21.58
N VAL A 882 13.30 -89.51 -21.08
CA VAL A 882 12.83 -89.15 -19.74
C VAL A 882 12.99 -90.39 -18.84
N LEU A 883 13.26 -90.21 -17.54
CA LEU A 883 13.41 -91.31 -16.58
C LEU A 883 12.11 -92.14 -16.52
N GLY A 884 12.17 -93.41 -16.93
CA GLY A 884 11.03 -94.35 -16.98
C GLY A 884 11.01 -95.21 -18.24
N ASN A 885 10.03 -96.11 -18.36
CA ASN A 885 9.85 -97.00 -19.53
C ASN A 885 8.83 -96.42 -20.52
N GLN A 886 9.19 -95.30 -21.17
CA GLN A 886 8.41 -94.72 -22.27
C GLN A 886 9.05 -94.91 -23.62
#